data_AF-A0A0P0X2X0-F1
#
_entry.id   AF-A0A0P0X2X0-F1
#
_cell.length_a   1.000
_cell.length_b   1.000
_cell.length_c   1.000
_cell.angle_alpha   90.00
_cell.angle_beta   90.00
_cell.angle_gamma   90.00
#
_symmetry.space_group_name_H-M   'P 1'
#
loop_
_entity.id
_entity.type
_entity.pdbx_description
1 polymer ?
#
loop_
_entity_poly.entity_id
_entity_poly.type
_entity_poly.pdbx_seq_one_letter_code
_entity_poly.pdbx_strand_id
1 'polypeptide(L)'
;MEASISPPGSSKQAGLRRPSPGNSLKDLCLVSKQGSIAEVESALALLKKSGGSIDGRNVFGLCALHLATWRNHLPIVRRLLDAGADPDARDGESGWSSLHRALHFGHLCVASVLLQFGASLALEDTKGRTPVDLLSGPVSQANGDSPDSVAMEVFSWGSGTNYQLGTGNAHIQKLPCKVDALHGSYIKTVAASKFHSVAVSSDGELYTWGFGRGGRLGHPDIHSGQTTAVITPRQVTVGLGRKRVNVVAAAKHHTVIATEAGELFTWGSNREGQLGYPSVDTQPTPRRVSSLKARIISVAAANKHSAAVADTGEVFTWGSNKEGQLGYGTSNSASNCIPRMVEYLKGKAFKCVSAAKYHTVALGTDGEVFTWGHRLVTPRRAVISRCLKKGGNTNLKFHRMERLQVISVAAGVMHTTVLTADGAIFYWVSSDPDLRCRQIFSMCGRNVVNISAGKYWTALATAGGDVFMWDAKKHKDDLPMFTRVHGVKRATSVCVGETHMLVLSSIYHPEYPPKPKIQCKKAMLEWNGGMEELDEDIMFNDVQPDSGISGSDGVIKKGAPSLKSLCEKVAIEHILEPKNSIQLLEVAESLEAKELKKHCEDIAIRNLDYIFTVAAPSVMNASPETLANLERLLDEKSSEPWSHRRLPTVTATYPAVIDSDEEGDEAGGFLRLRDSQKSASKSYGISSYGNFLEKDSNAGQAASKQIRALRKKLQQIEMLEAKQLDGHQLDNQQLAKLESRAALEGELAELGIP
;
A
#
# COMPACT_ATOMS: atom_id res chain seq x y z
N MET A 1 -51.49 42.07 -15.51
CA MET A 1 -52.72 42.38 -14.78
C MET A 1 -52.81 41.44 -13.61
N GLU A 2 -52.90 42.05 -12.43
CA GLU A 2 -53.11 41.50 -11.08
C GLU A 2 -54.38 40.60 -11.03
N ALA A 3 -54.67 39.76 -10.04
CA ALA A 3 -54.47 39.93 -8.61
C ALA A 3 -54.54 38.60 -7.83
N SER A 4 -53.98 38.68 -6.62
CA SER A 4 -54.11 37.79 -5.47
C SER A 4 -55.51 37.79 -4.84
N ILE A 5 -55.82 36.77 -4.01
CA ILE A 5 -56.52 36.83 -2.70
C ILE A 5 -56.37 35.46 -2.00
N SER A 6 -56.15 35.48 -0.69
CA SER A 6 -56.09 34.33 0.24
C SER A 6 -57.15 34.49 1.37
N PRO A 7 -57.20 33.61 2.41
CA PRO A 7 -58.26 32.62 2.77
C PRO A 7 -59.20 33.10 3.92
N PRO A 8 -60.10 32.27 4.55
CA PRO A 8 -59.71 31.37 5.67
C PRO A 8 -60.64 30.15 5.93
N GLY A 9 -60.28 29.26 6.88
CA GLY A 9 -61.28 28.44 7.61
C GLY A 9 -60.90 26.99 7.94
N SER A 10 -60.79 26.69 9.24
CA SER A 10 -60.37 25.44 9.89
C SER A 10 -61.47 24.36 9.99
N SER A 11 -61.08 23.07 10.04
CA SER A 11 -61.71 22.09 10.98
C SER A 11 -60.93 20.75 11.12
N LYS A 12 -60.63 20.45 12.40
CA LYS A 12 -60.83 19.19 13.15
C LYS A 12 -60.08 17.90 12.78
N GLN A 13 -59.28 17.45 13.74
CA GLN A 13 -58.91 16.06 14.02
C GLN A 13 -60.15 15.15 14.16
N ALA A 14 -60.07 13.92 13.64
CA ALA A 14 -60.46 12.68 14.32
C ALA A 14 -60.18 11.45 13.44
N GLY A 15 -59.61 10.39 14.04
CA GLY A 15 -59.86 9.02 13.62
C GLY A 15 -58.63 8.13 13.44
N LEU A 16 -58.28 7.39 14.51
CA LEU A 16 -57.49 6.16 14.43
C LEU A 16 -58.02 5.25 13.33
N ARG A 17 -57.21 4.96 12.30
CA ARG A 17 -57.45 3.85 11.38
C ARG A 17 -56.61 2.64 11.81
N ARG A 18 -57.30 1.57 12.23
CA ARG A 18 -56.77 0.21 12.34
C ARG A 18 -55.99 -0.18 11.07
N PRO A 19 -54.88 -0.93 11.18
CA PRO A 19 -54.20 -1.45 10.01
C PRO A 19 -55.05 -2.56 9.36
N SER A 20 -55.19 -2.48 8.04
CA SER A 20 -55.85 -3.44 7.17
C SER A 20 -55.03 -4.74 7.05
N PRO A 21 -55.68 -5.92 6.94
CA PRO A 21 -54.99 -7.20 6.86
C PRO A 21 -54.53 -7.44 5.42
N GLY A 22 -53.27 -7.10 5.12
CA GLY A 22 -52.76 -7.28 3.76
C GLY A 22 -51.29 -6.92 3.56
N ASN A 23 -50.36 -7.48 4.35
CA ASN A 23 -48.95 -7.68 3.92
C ASN A 23 -48.05 -8.47 4.91
N SER A 24 -48.55 -9.53 5.54
CA SER A 24 -47.80 -10.29 6.60
C SER A 24 -46.38 -10.76 6.20
N LEU A 25 -46.10 -10.90 4.89
CA LEU A 25 -44.80 -11.34 4.38
C LEU A 25 -43.75 -10.23 4.29
N LYS A 26 -44.18 -8.98 4.08
CA LYS A 26 -43.28 -7.80 4.15
C LYS A 26 -42.83 -7.56 5.59
N ASP A 27 -43.70 -7.87 6.55
CA ASP A 27 -43.42 -7.71 7.98
C ASP A 27 -42.35 -8.70 8.45
N LEU A 28 -42.43 -10.00 8.11
CA LEU A 28 -41.44 -10.99 8.53
C LEU A 28 -40.04 -10.71 7.93
N CYS A 29 -39.95 -10.36 6.66
CA CYS A 29 -38.67 -10.03 6.01
C CYS A 29 -38.03 -8.74 6.60
N LEU A 30 -38.85 -7.75 6.93
CA LEU A 30 -38.39 -6.50 7.56
C LEU A 30 -37.89 -6.76 8.99
N VAL A 31 -38.67 -7.49 9.78
CA VAL A 31 -38.34 -7.83 11.17
C VAL A 31 -37.12 -8.77 11.24
N SER A 32 -36.96 -9.69 10.29
CA SER A 32 -35.75 -10.54 10.23
C SER A 32 -34.47 -9.77 9.86
N LYS A 33 -34.61 -8.55 9.31
CA LYS A 33 -33.50 -7.66 8.92
C LYS A 33 -33.05 -6.72 10.04
N GLN A 34 -33.97 -6.31 10.92
CA GLN A 34 -33.74 -5.23 11.90
C GLN A 34 -34.25 -5.52 13.32
N GLY A 35 -35.15 -6.50 13.47
CA GLY A 35 -35.95 -6.69 14.67
C GLY A 35 -35.33 -7.62 15.71
N SER A 36 -35.91 -7.59 16.90
CA SER A 36 -35.55 -8.49 17.99
C SER A 36 -36.15 -9.90 17.81
N ILE A 37 -35.62 -10.89 18.53
CA ILE A 37 -36.18 -12.27 18.49
C ILE A 37 -37.68 -12.27 18.84
N ALA A 38 -38.11 -11.44 19.79
CA ALA A 38 -39.51 -11.34 20.21
C ALA A 38 -40.43 -10.81 19.09
N GLU A 39 -39.93 -9.89 18.27
CA GLU A 39 -40.66 -9.37 17.11
C GLU A 39 -40.74 -10.41 16.00
N VAL A 40 -39.65 -11.16 15.76
CA VAL A 40 -39.65 -12.29 14.81
C VAL A 40 -40.68 -13.33 15.23
N GLU A 41 -40.75 -13.66 16.53
CA GLU A 41 -41.74 -14.61 17.05
C GLU A 41 -43.19 -14.10 16.89
N SER A 42 -43.41 -12.80 17.13
CA SER A 42 -44.72 -12.17 16.92
C SER A 42 -45.12 -12.20 15.44
N ALA A 43 -44.18 -11.94 14.54
CA ALA A 43 -44.40 -12.00 13.09
C ALA A 43 -44.68 -13.45 12.62
N LEU A 44 -43.92 -14.43 13.12
CA LEU A 44 -44.16 -15.85 12.84
C LEU A 44 -45.52 -16.33 13.36
N ALA A 45 -45.95 -15.86 14.55
CA ALA A 45 -47.26 -16.19 15.11
C ALA A 45 -48.42 -15.60 14.28
N LEU A 46 -48.25 -14.38 13.75
CA LEU A 46 -49.21 -13.76 12.84
C LEU A 46 -49.26 -14.50 11.49
N LEU A 47 -48.12 -14.91 10.97
CA LEU A 47 -48.00 -15.63 9.70
C LEU A 47 -48.63 -17.03 9.77
N LYS A 48 -48.52 -17.70 10.92
CA LYS A 48 -49.22 -18.96 11.21
C LYS A 48 -50.75 -18.79 11.29
N LYS A 49 -51.23 -17.65 11.77
CA LYS A 49 -52.67 -17.32 11.80
C LYS A 49 -53.23 -16.92 10.43
N SER A 50 -52.41 -16.33 9.57
CA SER A 50 -52.81 -15.89 8.23
C SER A 50 -52.61 -16.95 7.13
N GLY A 51 -51.96 -18.08 7.44
CA GLY A 51 -51.67 -19.15 6.49
C GLY A 51 -50.59 -18.79 5.45
N GLY A 52 -49.70 -17.84 5.78
CA GLY A 52 -48.60 -17.45 4.89
C GLY A 52 -47.47 -18.48 4.84
N SER A 53 -46.67 -18.45 3.77
CA SER A 53 -45.44 -19.25 3.67
C SER A 53 -44.26 -18.54 4.33
N ILE A 54 -43.50 -19.25 5.16
CA ILE A 54 -42.28 -18.74 5.82
C ILE A 54 -41.20 -18.41 4.77
N ASP A 55 -41.15 -19.17 3.67
CA ASP A 55 -40.18 -19.02 2.59
C ASP A 55 -40.64 -18.07 1.48
N GLY A 56 -41.71 -17.30 1.73
CA GLY A 56 -42.15 -16.32 0.76
C GLY A 56 -41.07 -15.28 0.48
N ARG A 57 -41.05 -14.81 -0.76
CA ARG A 57 -40.02 -13.90 -1.26
C ARG A 57 -40.54 -12.46 -1.31
N ASN A 58 -39.66 -11.53 -0.96
CA ASN A 58 -39.92 -10.09 -1.13
C ASN A 58 -39.77 -9.67 -2.61
N VAL A 59 -39.93 -8.37 -2.88
CA VAL A 59 -39.83 -7.78 -4.24
C VAL A 59 -38.47 -8.04 -4.90
N PHE A 60 -37.41 -8.30 -4.10
CA PHE A 60 -36.06 -8.61 -4.55
C PHE A 60 -35.78 -10.12 -4.63
N GLY A 61 -36.81 -10.96 -4.47
CA GLY A 61 -36.65 -12.41 -4.53
C GLY A 61 -35.97 -13.03 -3.28
N LEU A 62 -35.88 -12.32 -2.16
CA LEU A 62 -35.24 -12.79 -0.91
C LEU A 62 -36.28 -13.24 0.13
N CYS A 63 -35.98 -14.32 0.87
CA CYS A 63 -36.76 -14.77 2.01
C CYS A 63 -36.20 -14.20 3.33
N ALA A 64 -36.94 -14.38 4.43
CA ALA A 64 -36.54 -13.94 5.76
C ALA A 64 -35.19 -14.56 6.19
N LEU A 65 -34.97 -15.84 5.88
CA LEU A 65 -33.73 -16.55 6.21
C LEU A 65 -32.51 -15.95 5.48
N HIS A 66 -32.64 -15.59 4.19
CA HIS A 66 -31.58 -14.92 3.44
C HIS A 66 -31.13 -13.60 4.07
N LEU A 67 -32.09 -12.81 4.56
CA LEU A 67 -31.82 -11.51 5.19
C LEU A 67 -31.14 -11.70 6.56
N ALA A 68 -31.62 -12.64 7.38
CA ALA A 68 -31.02 -12.96 8.66
C ALA A 68 -29.58 -13.50 8.51
N THR A 69 -29.35 -14.38 7.52
CA THR A 69 -28.02 -14.91 7.20
C THR A 69 -27.08 -13.83 6.67
N TRP A 70 -27.57 -12.93 5.81
CA TRP A 70 -26.77 -11.80 5.31
C TRP A 70 -26.35 -10.85 6.44
N ARG A 71 -27.18 -10.66 7.47
CA ARG A 71 -26.87 -9.83 8.63
C ARG A 71 -26.08 -10.53 9.72
N ASN A 72 -25.74 -11.81 9.54
CA ASN A 72 -25.06 -12.65 10.53
C ASN A 72 -25.81 -12.76 11.88
N HIS A 73 -27.15 -12.69 11.87
CA HIS A 73 -27.96 -12.77 13.09
C HIS A 73 -28.25 -14.22 13.48
N LEU A 74 -27.26 -14.88 14.07
CA LEU A 74 -27.34 -16.30 14.47
C LEU A 74 -28.60 -16.67 15.27
N PRO A 75 -29.07 -15.89 16.26
CA PRO A 75 -30.28 -16.24 17.01
C PRO A 75 -31.54 -16.25 16.14
N ILE A 76 -31.70 -15.26 15.26
CA ILE A 76 -32.85 -15.17 14.35
C ILE A 76 -32.82 -16.30 13.32
N VAL A 77 -31.62 -16.60 12.78
CA VAL A 77 -31.43 -17.74 11.85
C VAL A 77 -31.90 -19.05 12.49
N ARG A 78 -31.48 -19.34 13.72
CA ARG A 78 -31.92 -20.55 14.44
C ARG A 78 -33.43 -20.58 14.61
N ARG A 79 -34.05 -19.48 15.06
CA ARG A 79 -35.50 -19.42 15.27
C ARG A 79 -36.31 -19.58 13.99
N LEU A 80 -35.85 -19.03 12.86
CA LEU A 80 -36.50 -19.22 11.56
C LEU A 80 -36.41 -20.67 11.07
N LEU A 81 -35.26 -21.32 11.25
CA LEU A 81 -35.08 -22.74 10.92
C LEU A 81 -35.94 -23.65 11.82
N ASP A 82 -35.99 -23.38 13.13
CA ASP A 82 -36.88 -24.08 14.07
C ASP A 82 -38.36 -23.94 13.69
N ALA A 83 -38.74 -22.81 13.09
CA ALA A 83 -40.10 -22.56 12.62
C ALA A 83 -40.41 -23.28 11.28
N GLY A 84 -39.44 -23.94 10.67
CA GLY A 84 -39.59 -24.72 9.44
C GLY A 84 -39.22 -23.97 8.16
N ALA A 85 -38.39 -22.92 8.23
CA ALA A 85 -37.85 -22.28 7.03
C ALA A 85 -36.95 -23.25 6.23
N ASP A 86 -37.09 -23.28 4.92
CA ASP A 86 -36.28 -24.13 4.03
C ASP A 86 -34.86 -23.56 3.88
N PRO A 87 -33.80 -24.27 4.35
CA PRO A 87 -32.42 -23.80 4.24
C PRO A 87 -31.92 -23.75 2.79
N ASP A 88 -32.52 -24.52 1.88
CA ASP A 88 -32.15 -24.63 0.47
C ASP A 88 -33.01 -23.74 -0.44
N ALA A 89 -33.91 -22.94 0.12
CA ALA A 89 -34.67 -21.94 -0.60
C ALA A 89 -33.72 -21.02 -1.39
N ARG A 90 -33.91 -20.93 -2.71
CA ARG A 90 -33.07 -20.11 -3.60
C ARG A 90 -33.63 -18.70 -3.71
N ASP A 91 -32.76 -17.69 -3.82
CA ASP A 91 -33.22 -16.35 -4.18
C ASP A 91 -33.63 -16.25 -5.67
N GLY A 92 -34.26 -15.12 -6.02
CA GLY A 92 -34.73 -14.85 -7.38
C GLY A 92 -33.69 -14.31 -8.35
N GLU A 93 -32.55 -13.78 -7.90
CA GLU A 93 -31.57 -13.09 -8.75
C GLU A 93 -30.35 -13.96 -9.07
N SER A 94 -29.71 -14.50 -8.05
CA SER A 94 -28.46 -15.26 -8.14
C SER A 94 -28.70 -16.77 -8.04
N GLY A 95 -29.89 -17.19 -7.62
CA GLY A 95 -30.18 -18.57 -7.27
C GLY A 95 -29.45 -19.05 -6.02
N TRP A 96 -28.95 -18.12 -5.18
CA TRP A 96 -28.22 -18.46 -3.96
C TRP A 96 -29.17 -18.91 -2.85
N SER A 97 -28.77 -19.96 -2.14
CA SER A 97 -29.36 -20.34 -0.86
C SER A 97 -28.77 -19.54 0.31
N SER A 98 -29.31 -19.75 1.51
CA SER A 98 -28.75 -19.18 2.73
C SER A 98 -27.32 -19.66 2.99
N LEU A 99 -27.00 -20.92 2.65
CA LEU A 99 -25.64 -21.45 2.81
C LEU A 99 -24.62 -20.77 1.88
N HIS A 100 -24.99 -20.49 0.62
CA HIS A 100 -24.15 -19.71 -0.30
C HIS A 100 -23.79 -18.35 0.29
N ARG A 101 -24.77 -17.64 0.84
CA ARG A 101 -24.55 -16.34 1.49
C ARG A 101 -23.65 -16.47 2.72
N ALA A 102 -23.92 -17.45 3.59
CA ALA A 102 -23.14 -17.65 4.80
C ALA A 102 -21.65 -17.89 4.47
N LEU A 103 -21.36 -18.75 3.49
CA LEU A 103 -19.99 -19.06 3.07
C LEU A 103 -19.32 -17.92 2.30
N HIS A 104 -20.08 -17.23 1.43
CA HIS A 104 -19.58 -16.06 0.69
C HIS A 104 -19.11 -14.95 1.63
N PHE A 105 -19.92 -14.62 2.65
CA PHE A 105 -19.61 -13.57 3.64
C PHE A 105 -18.73 -14.06 4.80
N GLY A 106 -18.36 -15.35 4.81
CA GLY A 106 -17.50 -15.92 5.86
C GLY A 106 -18.19 -16.08 7.22
N HIS A 107 -19.52 -16.18 7.26
CA HIS A 107 -20.33 -16.38 8.46
C HIS A 107 -20.32 -17.86 8.89
N LEU A 108 -19.20 -18.33 9.44
CA LEU A 108 -18.96 -19.75 9.72
C LEU A 108 -19.95 -20.34 10.75
N CYS A 109 -20.30 -19.57 11.78
CA CYS A 109 -21.26 -20.01 12.80
C CYS A 109 -22.67 -20.20 12.20
N VAL A 110 -23.08 -19.32 11.29
CA VAL A 110 -24.37 -19.43 10.58
C VAL A 110 -24.34 -20.59 9.59
N ALA A 111 -23.24 -20.76 8.85
CA ALA A 111 -23.07 -21.90 7.94
C ALA A 111 -23.15 -23.24 8.69
N SER A 112 -22.52 -23.35 9.86
CA SER A 112 -22.59 -24.52 10.73
C SER A 112 -24.02 -24.86 11.14
N VAL A 113 -24.80 -23.85 11.57
CA VAL A 113 -26.22 -24.05 11.91
C VAL A 113 -27.04 -24.45 10.69
N LEU A 114 -26.86 -23.81 9.53
CA LEU A 114 -27.59 -24.18 8.31
C LEU A 114 -27.33 -25.63 7.92
N LEU A 115 -26.08 -26.10 8.01
CA LEU A 115 -25.72 -27.50 7.76
C LEU A 115 -26.35 -28.47 8.77
N GLN A 116 -26.43 -28.09 10.05
CA GLN A 116 -27.11 -28.88 11.08
C GLN A 116 -28.61 -29.06 10.78
N PHE A 117 -29.23 -28.07 10.15
CA PHE A 117 -30.63 -28.11 9.71
C PHE A 117 -30.81 -28.67 8.28
N GLY A 118 -29.77 -29.31 7.72
CA GLY A 118 -29.88 -30.07 6.47
C GLY A 118 -29.63 -29.30 5.18
N ALA A 119 -29.02 -28.10 5.23
CA ALA A 119 -28.66 -27.34 4.03
C ALA A 119 -27.73 -28.15 3.10
N SER A 120 -28.02 -28.16 1.79
CA SER A 120 -27.25 -28.90 0.81
C SER A 120 -25.96 -28.18 0.39
N LEU A 121 -24.84 -28.91 0.43
CA LEU A 121 -23.55 -28.46 -0.10
C LEU A 121 -23.43 -28.62 -1.62
N ALA A 122 -24.34 -29.35 -2.26
CA ALA A 122 -24.30 -29.64 -3.69
C ALA A 122 -25.26 -28.77 -4.52
N LEU A 123 -25.95 -27.83 -3.87
CA LEU A 123 -26.93 -26.98 -4.53
C LEU A 123 -26.23 -25.92 -5.39
N GLU A 124 -26.43 -25.93 -6.70
CA GLU A 124 -25.78 -24.96 -7.59
C GLU A 124 -26.55 -23.64 -7.73
N ASP A 125 -25.83 -22.52 -7.87
CA ASP A 125 -26.39 -21.21 -8.20
C ASP A 125 -26.74 -21.06 -9.70
N THR A 126 -27.21 -19.89 -10.14
CA THR A 126 -27.53 -19.66 -11.56
C THR A 126 -26.31 -19.71 -12.48
N LYS A 127 -25.10 -19.72 -11.92
CA LYS A 127 -23.82 -19.82 -12.63
C LYS A 127 -23.16 -21.20 -12.47
N GLY A 128 -23.87 -22.19 -11.91
CA GLY A 128 -23.36 -23.55 -11.71
C GLY A 128 -22.33 -23.68 -10.58
N ARG A 129 -22.28 -22.74 -9.63
CA ARG A 129 -21.36 -22.79 -8.48
C ARG A 129 -22.06 -23.35 -7.25
N THR A 130 -21.38 -24.20 -6.50
CA THR A 130 -21.83 -24.71 -5.20
C THR A 130 -21.55 -23.70 -4.09
N PRO A 131 -22.14 -23.85 -2.88
CA PRO A 131 -21.83 -22.99 -1.74
C PRO A 131 -20.34 -23.03 -1.36
N VAL A 132 -19.69 -24.19 -1.52
CA VAL A 132 -18.26 -24.38 -1.21
C VAL A 132 -17.38 -23.59 -2.16
N ASP A 133 -17.76 -23.47 -3.44
CA ASP A 133 -17.01 -22.67 -4.43
C ASP A 133 -16.96 -21.17 -4.07
N LEU A 134 -17.88 -20.70 -3.21
CA LEU A 134 -17.92 -19.31 -2.73
C LEU A 134 -17.04 -19.06 -1.50
N LEU A 135 -16.55 -20.11 -0.82
CA LEU A 135 -15.53 -19.96 0.23
C LEU A 135 -14.26 -19.39 -0.38
N SER A 136 -13.86 -19.88 -1.55
CA SER A 136 -12.68 -19.40 -2.28
C SER A 136 -12.98 -18.34 -3.33
N GLY A 137 -14.24 -18.12 -3.72
CA GLY A 137 -14.62 -17.34 -4.92
C GLY A 137 -13.95 -15.96 -5.13
N PRO A 138 -13.84 -15.09 -4.11
CA PRO A 138 -13.13 -13.81 -4.24
C PRO A 138 -11.59 -13.96 -4.31
N VAL A 139 -11.05 -15.08 -3.85
CA VAL A 139 -9.61 -15.43 -3.84
C VAL A 139 -9.23 -16.32 -5.03
N SER A 140 -10.16 -17.08 -5.61
CA SER A 140 -9.94 -17.86 -6.83
C SER A 140 -9.98 -16.99 -8.09
N GLN A 141 -10.61 -15.81 -8.02
CA GLN A 141 -10.36 -14.70 -8.95
C GLN A 141 -9.07 -13.93 -8.62
N ALA A 142 -8.16 -14.50 -7.82
CA ALA A 142 -6.83 -13.98 -7.50
C ALA A 142 -5.74 -15.03 -7.72
N ASN A 143 -6.03 -16.30 -7.45
CA ASN A 143 -5.12 -17.40 -7.71
C ASN A 143 -5.17 -17.80 -9.19
N GLY A 144 -4.21 -17.32 -9.99
CA GLY A 144 -3.59 -18.24 -10.95
C GLY A 144 -3.00 -19.43 -10.18
N ASP A 145 -2.82 -20.58 -10.83
CA ASP A 145 -2.52 -21.92 -10.25
C ASP A 145 -1.35 -22.05 -9.23
N SER A 146 -0.74 -20.95 -8.78
CA SER A 146 0.24 -20.89 -7.70
C SER A 146 -0.35 -20.32 -6.38
N PRO A 147 -0.04 -20.92 -5.22
CA PRO A 147 -0.56 -20.49 -3.90
C PRO A 147 -0.16 -19.06 -3.46
N ASP A 148 0.67 -18.35 -4.21
CA ASP A 148 1.13 -16.98 -3.93
C ASP A 148 0.54 -15.90 -4.87
N SER A 149 -0.36 -16.26 -5.79
CA SER A 149 -0.93 -15.29 -6.74
C SER A 149 -2.03 -14.47 -6.07
N VAL A 150 -1.68 -13.29 -5.57
CA VAL A 150 -2.68 -12.31 -5.11
C VAL A 150 -3.10 -11.44 -6.30
N ALA A 151 -4.40 -11.19 -6.49
CA ALA A 151 -4.86 -10.21 -7.47
C ALA A 151 -4.29 -8.83 -7.10
N MET A 152 -3.47 -8.30 -8.00
CA MET A 152 -2.84 -6.99 -7.85
C MET A 152 -3.54 -5.98 -8.75
N GLU A 153 -3.90 -4.85 -8.16
CA GLU A 153 -4.33 -3.66 -8.87
C GLU A 153 -3.13 -2.73 -9.08
N VAL A 154 -3.06 -2.12 -10.26
CA VAL A 154 -2.02 -1.13 -10.59
C VAL A 154 -2.58 0.27 -10.38
N PHE A 155 -1.93 1.05 -9.52
CA PHE A 155 -2.19 2.47 -9.37
C PHE A 155 -1.05 3.28 -9.98
N SER A 156 -1.38 4.37 -10.67
CA SER A 156 -0.38 5.29 -11.22
C SER A 156 -0.70 6.73 -10.82
N TRP A 157 0.31 7.60 -10.75
CA TRP A 157 0.14 9.06 -10.63
C TRP A 157 1.41 9.82 -11.02
N GLY A 158 1.31 11.14 -11.15
CA GLY A 158 2.37 12.02 -11.64
C GLY A 158 2.03 12.64 -12.99
N SER A 159 3.02 12.80 -13.87
CA SER A 159 2.80 13.39 -15.20
C SER A 159 2.21 12.37 -16.17
N GLY A 160 1.10 12.72 -16.83
CA GLY A 160 0.50 11.97 -17.93
C GLY A 160 0.79 12.53 -19.32
N THR A 161 1.69 13.50 -19.45
CA THR A 161 1.96 14.22 -20.71
C THR A 161 2.37 13.33 -21.90
N ASN A 162 2.86 12.13 -21.61
CA ASN A 162 3.28 11.12 -22.58
C ASN A 162 2.40 9.87 -22.47
N TYR A 163 1.24 9.96 -21.83
CA TYR A 163 0.32 8.86 -21.49
C TYR A 163 0.96 7.74 -20.66
N GLN A 164 2.08 8.00 -19.98
CA GLN A 164 2.82 7.02 -19.20
C GLN A 164 2.08 6.53 -17.93
N LEU A 165 0.97 7.18 -17.58
CA LEU A 165 0.10 6.77 -16.47
C LEU A 165 -0.79 5.58 -16.82
N GLY A 166 -1.18 5.41 -18.09
CA GLY A 166 -2.06 4.33 -18.53
C GLY A 166 -3.53 4.48 -18.14
N THR A 167 -3.88 5.55 -17.42
CA THR A 167 -5.26 5.88 -16.99
C THR A 167 -6.04 6.68 -18.04
N GLY A 168 -5.43 6.95 -19.20
CA GLY A 168 -5.97 7.88 -20.20
C GLY A 168 -5.71 9.37 -19.89
N ASN A 169 -5.22 9.70 -18.70
CA ASN A 169 -4.95 11.08 -18.31
C ASN A 169 -3.69 11.64 -19.00
N ALA A 170 -3.84 12.73 -19.75
CA ALA A 170 -2.75 13.45 -20.43
C ALA A 170 -2.08 14.55 -19.57
N HIS A 171 -2.64 14.88 -18.41
CA HIS A 171 -2.21 15.96 -17.53
C HIS A 171 -1.51 15.45 -16.26
N ILE A 172 -1.22 16.35 -15.32
CA ILE A 172 -0.64 15.97 -14.03
C ILE A 172 -1.75 15.38 -13.15
N GLN A 173 -1.61 14.12 -12.81
CA GLN A 173 -2.45 13.42 -11.85
C GLN A 173 -1.80 13.48 -10.47
N LYS A 174 -2.38 14.28 -9.57
CA LYS A 174 -1.80 14.53 -8.24
C LYS A 174 -1.97 13.37 -7.26
N LEU A 175 -3.05 12.59 -7.43
CA LEU A 175 -3.40 11.47 -6.56
C LEU A 175 -3.25 10.15 -7.32
N PRO A 176 -2.96 9.04 -6.61
CA PRO A 176 -3.04 7.69 -7.15
C PRO A 176 -4.40 7.43 -7.82
N CYS A 177 -4.37 6.88 -9.04
CA CYS A 177 -5.56 6.44 -9.76
C CYS A 177 -5.32 5.03 -10.30
N LYS A 178 -6.36 4.21 -10.28
CA LYS A 178 -6.31 2.84 -10.76
C LYS A 178 -6.18 2.81 -12.28
N VAL A 179 -5.37 1.89 -12.78
CA VAL A 179 -5.20 1.62 -14.22
C VAL A 179 -6.19 0.53 -14.62
N ASP A 180 -7.45 0.91 -14.87
CA ASP A 180 -8.55 -0.03 -15.10
C ASP A 180 -8.35 -0.95 -16.31
N ALA A 181 -7.55 -0.53 -17.29
CA ALA A 181 -7.22 -1.33 -18.46
C ALA A 181 -6.42 -2.62 -18.15
N LEU A 182 -5.84 -2.74 -16.95
CA LEU A 182 -5.15 -3.96 -16.48
C LEU A 182 -6.04 -4.84 -15.59
N HIS A 183 -7.33 -4.49 -15.46
CA HIS A 183 -8.26 -5.28 -14.65
C HIS A 183 -8.40 -6.69 -15.23
N GLY A 184 -8.23 -7.71 -14.36
CA GLY A 184 -8.25 -9.12 -14.74
C GLY A 184 -6.90 -9.69 -15.23
N SER A 185 -5.89 -8.85 -15.51
CA SER A 185 -4.60 -9.30 -16.05
C SER A 185 -3.52 -9.65 -14.99
N TYR A 186 -3.90 -10.02 -13.77
CA TYR A 186 -3.04 -10.44 -12.64
C TYR A 186 -1.58 -9.94 -12.69
N ILE A 187 -1.35 -8.66 -12.38
CA ILE A 187 -0.03 -8.06 -12.58
C ILE A 187 0.96 -8.44 -11.48
N LYS A 188 2.05 -9.12 -11.87
CA LYS A 188 3.12 -9.55 -10.96
C LYS A 188 4.23 -8.50 -10.79
N THR A 189 4.57 -7.79 -11.85
CA THR A 189 5.71 -6.86 -11.85
C THR A 189 5.44 -5.64 -12.71
N VAL A 190 5.93 -4.49 -12.29
CA VAL A 190 5.84 -3.22 -13.02
C VAL A 190 7.21 -2.57 -13.13
N ALA A 191 7.44 -1.88 -14.24
CA ALA A 191 8.60 -1.04 -14.46
C ALA A 191 8.18 0.30 -15.08
N ALA A 192 8.82 1.38 -14.66
CA ALA A 192 8.52 2.73 -15.11
C ALA A 192 9.81 3.47 -15.47
N SER A 193 9.74 4.30 -16.50
CA SER A 193 10.82 5.22 -16.84
C SER A 193 10.29 6.63 -17.13
N LYS A 194 10.96 7.40 -17.99
CA LYS A 194 10.54 8.78 -18.30
C LYS A 194 9.26 8.85 -19.14
N PHE A 195 9.17 8.01 -20.17
CA PHE A 195 8.20 8.17 -21.25
C PHE A 195 7.18 7.05 -21.33
N HIS A 196 7.45 5.92 -20.69
CA HIS A 196 6.63 4.73 -20.79
C HIS A 196 6.67 3.93 -19.50
N SER A 197 5.70 3.03 -19.42
CA SER A 197 5.48 2.10 -18.33
C SER A 197 5.28 0.71 -18.89
N VAL A 198 5.58 -0.27 -18.06
CA VAL A 198 5.54 -1.67 -18.40
C VAL A 198 4.93 -2.45 -17.24
N ALA A 199 4.09 -3.42 -17.54
CA ALA A 199 3.56 -4.38 -16.59
C ALA A 199 3.70 -5.80 -17.14
N VAL A 200 3.91 -6.75 -16.25
CA VAL A 200 4.00 -8.19 -16.58
C VAL A 200 2.98 -8.93 -15.72
N SER A 201 2.12 -9.72 -16.35
CA SER A 201 1.14 -10.57 -15.65
C SER A 201 1.80 -11.79 -15.00
N SER A 202 1.08 -12.48 -14.12
CA SER A 202 1.44 -13.80 -13.57
C SER A 202 1.66 -14.83 -14.68
N ASP A 203 0.92 -14.70 -15.78
CA ASP A 203 1.03 -15.54 -16.97
C ASP A 203 2.24 -15.17 -17.84
N GLY A 204 3.02 -14.16 -17.44
CA GLY A 204 4.18 -13.68 -18.16
C GLY A 204 3.84 -12.90 -19.43
N GLU A 205 2.61 -12.38 -19.55
CA GLU A 205 2.21 -11.49 -20.62
C GLU A 205 2.76 -10.09 -20.37
N LEU A 206 3.29 -9.47 -21.42
CA LEU A 206 3.92 -8.15 -21.34
C LEU A 206 2.96 -7.07 -21.84
N TYR A 207 2.70 -6.06 -21.01
CA TYR A 207 1.91 -4.88 -21.35
C TYR A 207 2.79 -3.63 -21.33
N THR A 208 2.71 -2.79 -22.35
CA THR A 208 3.42 -1.50 -22.37
C THR A 208 2.51 -0.36 -22.79
N TRP A 209 2.79 0.84 -22.28
CA TRP A 209 2.04 2.04 -22.64
C TRP A 209 2.85 3.32 -22.40
N GLY A 210 2.38 4.42 -22.96
CA GLY A 210 3.03 5.73 -22.95
C GLY A 210 3.53 6.13 -24.33
N PHE A 211 4.62 6.89 -24.39
CA PHE A 211 5.14 7.45 -25.64
C PHE A 211 6.16 6.51 -26.30
N GLY A 212 5.87 6.08 -27.53
CA GLY A 212 6.57 4.98 -28.21
C GLY A 212 7.61 5.34 -29.24
N ARG A 213 7.86 6.63 -29.52
CA ARG A 213 8.85 7.06 -30.53
C ARG A 213 10.18 6.30 -30.44
N GLY A 214 10.69 5.79 -31.56
CA GLY A 214 11.92 4.99 -31.58
C GLY A 214 11.73 3.57 -31.06
N GLY A 215 10.48 3.10 -30.98
CA GLY A 215 10.17 1.68 -30.84
C GLY A 215 10.11 1.13 -29.42
N ARG A 216 10.27 1.96 -28.37
CA ARG A 216 10.48 1.49 -26.98
C ARG A 216 9.31 0.71 -26.36
N LEU A 217 8.11 0.78 -26.96
CA LEU A 217 6.95 0.03 -26.49
C LEU A 217 6.91 -1.40 -27.04
N GLY A 218 7.64 -1.71 -28.13
CA GLY A 218 7.64 -3.06 -28.68
C GLY A 218 6.47 -3.34 -29.62
N HIS A 219 5.68 -2.32 -29.98
CA HIS A 219 4.59 -2.43 -30.96
C HIS A 219 5.07 -1.97 -32.36
N PRO A 220 4.83 -2.77 -33.41
CA PRO A 220 5.32 -2.48 -34.77
C PRO A 220 4.65 -1.26 -35.40
N ASP A 221 3.49 -0.83 -34.91
CA ASP A 221 2.74 0.33 -35.37
C ASP A 221 3.10 1.63 -34.61
N ILE A 222 3.81 1.53 -33.48
CA ILE A 222 4.08 2.66 -32.56
C ILE A 222 5.60 2.94 -32.46
N HIS A 223 6.26 3.22 -33.59
CA HIS A 223 7.68 3.59 -33.60
C HIS A 223 8.03 4.86 -34.40
N SER A 224 7.28 5.14 -35.48
CA SER A 224 7.41 6.34 -36.32
C SER A 224 6.08 6.61 -37.06
N GLY A 225 5.52 7.82 -36.99
CA GLY A 225 4.26 8.16 -37.69
C GLY A 225 3.34 9.11 -36.91
N GLN A 226 2.06 9.17 -37.29
CA GLN A 226 1.00 9.98 -36.66
C GLN A 226 0.61 9.49 -35.25
N THR A 227 0.55 8.17 -35.03
CA THR A 227 0.23 7.58 -33.71
C THR A 227 1.52 7.28 -32.95
N THR A 228 1.87 8.14 -32.01
CA THR A 228 3.17 8.10 -31.32
C THR A 228 3.10 7.60 -29.87
N ALA A 229 1.90 7.33 -29.36
CA ALA A 229 1.67 6.89 -27.99
C ALA A 229 0.60 5.81 -27.91
N VAL A 230 0.72 4.97 -26.90
CA VAL A 230 -0.30 4.02 -26.47
C VAL A 230 -0.90 4.58 -25.18
N ILE A 231 -2.20 4.88 -25.20
CA ILE A 231 -2.86 5.64 -24.12
C ILE A 231 -3.14 4.76 -22.90
N THR A 232 -3.60 3.53 -23.14
CA THR A 232 -3.91 2.52 -22.13
C THR A 232 -3.01 1.29 -22.34
N PRO A 233 -2.64 0.57 -21.28
CA PRO A 233 -1.87 -0.68 -21.35
C PRO A 233 -2.24 -1.58 -22.54
N ARG A 234 -1.26 -1.87 -23.41
CA ARG A 234 -1.44 -2.75 -24.57
C ARG A 234 -0.47 -3.91 -24.50
N GLN A 235 -0.98 -5.12 -24.76
CA GLN A 235 -0.16 -6.32 -24.78
C GLN A 235 0.82 -6.32 -25.97
N VAL A 236 2.07 -6.69 -25.71
CA VAL A 236 3.12 -6.86 -26.72
C VAL A 236 3.10 -8.30 -27.22
N THR A 237 2.48 -8.51 -28.38
CA THR A 237 2.30 -9.85 -28.97
C THR A 237 3.34 -10.20 -30.03
N VAL A 238 3.91 -9.19 -30.69
CA VAL A 238 4.88 -9.37 -31.79
C VAL A 238 6.31 -9.50 -31.23
N GLY A 239 7.10 -10.43 -31.78
CA GLY A 239 8.53 -10.61 -31.44
C GLY A 239 8.81 -11.58 -30.29
N LEU A 240 7.89 -11.72 -29.33
CA LEU A 240 8.03 -12.67 -28.21
C LEU A 240 7.50 -14.08 -28.53
N GLY A 241 6.48 -14.19 -29.38
CA GLY A 241 5.82 -15.47 -29.65
C GLY A 241 5.13 -16.01 -28.39
N ARG A 242 5.27 -17.31 -28.12
CA ARG A 242 4.70 -17.98 -26.92
C ARG A 242 5.57 -17.87 -25.66
N LYS A 243 6.58 -16.99 -25.64
CA LYS A 243 7.52 -16.89 -24.52
C LYS A 243 6.92 -16.05 -23.39
N ARG A 244 7.03 -16.56 -22.16
CA ARG A 244 6.59 -15.90 -20.93
C ARG A 244 7.69 -15.04 -20.34
N VAL A 245 7.35 -13.80 -19.98
CA VAL A 245 8.27 -12.82 -19.39
C VAL A 245 8.34 -13.01 -17.89
N ASN A 246 9.56 -13.02 -17.33
CA ASN A 246 9.76 -13.16 -15.88
C ASN A 246 10.27 -11.86 -15.24
N VAL A 247 11.22 -11.18 -15.87
CA VAL A 247 11.82 -9.94 -15.34
C VAL A 247 11.86 -8.85 -16.41
N VAL A 248 11.68 -7.61 -15.98
CA VAL A 248 11.58 -6.44 -16.86
C VAL A 248 12.30 -5.22 -16.28
N ALA A 249 12.94 -4.46 -17.16
CA ALA A 249 13.49 -3.14 -16.86
C ALA A 249 13.15 -2.15 -17.99
N ALA A 250 12.62 -0.99 -17.59
CA ALA A 250 12.26 0.10 -18.50
C ALA A 250 13.28 1.24 -18.41
N ALA A 251 13.81 1.68 -19.55
CA ALA A 251 14.67 2.85 -19.64
C ALA A 251 14.02 3.98 -20.44
N LYS A 252 14.68 5.13 -20.50
CA LYS A 252 14.15 6.30 -21.22
C LYS A 252 13.90 6.00 -22.70
N HIS A 253 14.74 5.18 -23.34
CA HIS A 253 14.74 5.00 -24.79
C HIS A 253 14.61 3.55 -25.25
N HIS A 254 14.62 2.58 -24.33
CA HIS A 254 14.57 1.16 -24.64
C HIS A 254 14.01 0.36 -23.46
N THR A 255 13.72 -0.90 -23.73
CA THR A 255 13.16 -1.85 -22.76
C THR A 255 13.97 -3.14 -22.84
N VAL A 256 14.20 -3.75 -21.67
CA VAL A 256 14.96 -4.98 -21.51
C VAL A 256 14.11 -5.95 -20.71
N ILE A 257 14.00 -7.19 -21.17
CA ILE A 257 13.32 -8.26 -20.44
C ILE A 257 14.13 -9.54 -20.47
N ALA A 258 13.90 -10.42 -19.51
CA ALA A 258 14.25 -11.82 -19.66
C ALA A 258 13.02 -12.72 -19.47
N THR A 259 12.98 -13.80 -20.24
CA THR A 259 11.91 -14.79 -20.19
C THR A 259 12.08 -15.74 -19.01
N GLU A 260 11.09 -16.59 -18.72
CA GLU A 260 11.22 -17.65 -17.71
C GLU A 260 12.35 -18.65 -18.04
N ALA A 261 12.66 -18.84 -19.32
CA ALA A 261 13.81 -19.63 -19.77
C ALA A 261 15.15 -18.88 -19.63
N GLY A 262 15.13 -17.62 -19.18
CA GLY A 262 16.28 -16.73 -19.03
C GLY A 262 16.84 -16.19 -20.34
N GLU A 263 16.05 -16.18 -21.42
CA GLU A 263 16.46 -15.56 -22.68
C GLU A 263 16.29 -14.04 -22.62
N LEU A 264 17.33 -13.30 -23.02
CA LEU A 264 17.32 -11.84 -23.00
C LEU A 264 16.73 -11.25 -24.29
N PHE A 265 15.75 -10.36 -24.16
CA PHE A 265 15.17 -9.59 -25.26
C PHE A 265 15.30 -8.08 -25.00
N THR A 266 15.63 -7.33 -26.04
CA THR A 266 15.79 -5.88 -26.00
C THR A 266 15.15 -5.23 -27.22
N TRP A 267 14.63 -4.01 -27.06
CA TRP A 267 14.08 -3.21 -28.15
C TRP A 267 14.02 -1.72 -27.77
N GLY A 268 13.85 -0.85 -28.77
CA GLY A 268 13.86 0.60 -28.65
C GLY A 268 15.04 1.24 -29.41
N SER A 269 15.62 2.30 -28.87
CA SER A 269 16.79 2.97 -29.45
C SER A 269 18.09 2.22 -29.15
N ASN A 270 18.98 2.13 -30.13
CA ASN A 270 20.29 1.49 -30.04
C ASN A 270 21.46 2.40 -30.46
N ARG A 271 21.25 3.72 -30.52
CA ARG A 271 22.27 4.71 -30.93
C ARG A 271 23.58 4.67 -30.13
N GLU A 272 23.56 4.10 -28.93
CA GLU A 272 24.74 3.93 -28.06
C GLU A 272 24.99 2.44 -27.78
N GLY A 273 24.51 1.53 -28.62
CA GLY A 273 24.69 0.07 -28.47
C GLY A 273 23.92 -0.58 -27.32
N GLN A 274 22.98 0.12 -26.68
CA GLN A 274 22.29 -0.33 -25.47
C GLN A 274 21.36 -1.54 -25.65
N LEU A 275 21.07 -1.97 -26.88
CA LEU A 275 20.27 -3.16 -27.15
C LEU A 275 21.13 -4.44 -27.19
N GLY A 276 22.45 -4.34 -27.32
CA GLY A 276 23.33 -5.52 -27.24
C GLY A 276 23.52 -6.27 -28.56
N TYR A 277 23.23 -5.61 -29.69
CA TYR A 277 23.62 -6.07 -31.02
C TYR A 277 24.08 -4.90 -31.91
N PRO A 278 25.02 -5.15 -32.84
CA PRO A 278 25.55 -4.12 -33.75
C PRO A 278 24.58 -3.79 -34.89
N SER A 279 24.91 -2.74 -35.65
CA SER A 279 24.32 -2.41 -36.96
C SER A 279 22.80 -2.18 -36.99
N VAL A 280 22.21 -1.80 -35.86
CA VAL A 280 20.80 -1.44 -35.76
C VAL A 280 20.72 -0.15 -34.98
N ASP A 281 20.03 0.87 -35.49
CA ASP A 281 19.86 2.14 -34.75
C ASP A 281 18.62 2.14 -33.87
N THR A 282 17.56 1.47 -34.31
CA THR A 282 16.31 1.30 -33.58
C THR A 282 15.69 -0.05 -33.87
N GLN A 283 15.12 -0.67 -32.87
CA GLN A 283 14.39 -1.93 -32.97
C GLN A 283 12.97 -1.71 -32.43
N PRO A 284 11.92 -1.77 -33.26
CA PRO A 284 10.55 -1.46 -32.82
C PRO A 284 9.84 -2.58 -32.06
N THR A 285 10.32 -3.82 -32.19
CA THR A 285 9.72 -5.02 -31.59
C THR A 285 10.76 -5.81 -30.81
N PRO A 286 10.39 -6.54 -29.74
CA PRO A 286 11.33 -7.36 -28.96
C PRO A 286 12.22 -8.24 -29.84
N ARG A 287 13.54 -8.09 -29.68
CA ARG A 287 14.55 -8.90 -30.38
C ARG A 287 15.47 -9.60 -29.39
N ARG A 288 15.75 -10.87 -29.63
CA ARG A 288 16.66 -11.67 -28.79
C ARG A 288 18.11 -11.22 -28.95
N VAL A 289 18.80 -11.04 -27.82
CA VAL A 289 20.23 -10.76 -27.78
C VAL A 289 21.02 -12.07 -27.86
N SER A 290 21.28 -12.52 -29.10
CA SER A 290 21.82 -13.87 -29.35
C SER A 290 23.29 -14.07 -28.94
N SER A 291 24.02 -12.97 -28.74
CA SER A 291 25.40 -12.97 -28.25
C SER A 291 25.52 -13.41 -26.79
N LEU A 292 24.46 -13.27 -25.99
CA LEU A 292 24.43 -13.65 -24.59
C LEU A 292 23.72 -15.00 -24.42
N LYS A 293 24.49 -16.06 -24.18
CA LYS A 293 23.98 -17.44 -24.02
C LYS A 293 23.66 -17.82 -22.57
N ALA A 294 24.11 -17.02 -21.60
CA ALA A 294 23.85 -17.26 -20.18
C ALA A 294 22.36 -17.09 -19.87
N ARG A 295 21.85 -17.86 -18.90
CA ARG A 295 20.46 -17.76 -18.43
C ARG A 295 20.33 -16.55 -17.51
N ILE A 296 19.53 -15.57 -17.89
CA ILE A 296 19.42 -14.29 -17.18
C ILE A 296 18.32 -14.34 -16.11
N ILE A 297 18.65 -13.88 -14.90
CA ILE A 297 17.76 -13.84 -13.73
C ILE A 297 17.40 -12.42 -13.28
N SER A 298 18.22 -11.41 -13.62
CA SER A 298 17.98 -10.01 -13.29
C SER A 298 18.43 -9.11 -14.43
N VAL A 299 17.66 -8.05 -14.70
CA VAL A 299 17.95 -7.08 -15.75
C VAL A 299 17.87 -5.66 -15.19
N ALA A 300 18.68 -4.74 -15.74
CA ALA A 300 18.58 -3.31 -15.48
C ALA A 300 18.81 -2.53 -16.78
N ALA A 301 18.08 -1.44 -16.93
CA ALA A 301 18.13 -0.60 -18.11
C ALA A 301 18.27 0.88 -17.70
N ALA A 302 19.27 1.56 -18.25
CA ALA A 302 19.52 2.98 -18.03
C ALA A 302 19.45 3.74 -19.36
N ASN A 303 19.61 5.07 -19.36
CA ASN A 303 19.36 5.88 -20.56
C ASN A 303 20.17 5.47 -21.80
N LYS A 304 21.39 4.97 -21.60
CA LYS A 304 22.35 4.68 -22.69
C LYS A 304 23.11 3.37 -22.51
N HIS A 305 22.81 2.59 -21.47
CA HIS A 305 23.45 1.32 -21.19
C HIS A 305 22.46 0.36 -20.54
N SER A 306 22.81 -0.91 -20.55
CA SER A 306 22.01 -2.00 -20.00
C SER A 306 22.93 -2.94 -19.22
N ALA A 307 22.35 -3.65 -18.27
CA ALA A 307 23.04 -4.64 -17.48
C ALA A 307 22.14 -5.86 -17.21
N ALA A 308 22.76 -7.01 -17.02
CA ALA A 308 22.08 -8.25 -16.69
C ALA A 308 22.93 -9.09 -15.73
N VAL A 309 22.26 -9.92 -14.92
CA VAL A 309 22.89 -10.92 -14.05
C VAL A 309 22.40 -12.29 -14.50
N ALA A 310 23.35 -13.20 -14.71
CA ALA A 310 23.07 -14.60 -15.03
C ALA A 310 22.78 -15.43 -13.76
N ASP A 311 22.16 -16.60 -13.93
CA ASP A 311 21.94 -17.58 -12.85
C ASP A 311 23.25 -18.10 -12.24
N THR A 312 24.35 -18.08 -13.00
CA THR A 312 25.73 -18.30 -12.54
C THR A 312 26.23 -17.24 -11.56
N GLY A 313 25.53 -16.11 -11.45
CA GLY A 313 25.92 -14.95 -10.66
C GLY A 313 26.83 -13.97 -11.38
N GLU A 314 27.14 -14.20 -12.66
CA GLU A 314 27.98 -13.30 -13.48
C GLU A 314 27.22 -12.04 -13.92
N VAL A 315 27.92 -10.91 -13.97
CA VAL A 315 27.35 -9.61 -14.35
C VAL A 315 27.83 -9.21 -15.74
N PHE A 316 26.87 -8.90 -16.61
CA PHE A 316 27.10 -8.44 -17.98
C PHE A 316 26.63 -7.00 -18.16
N THR A 317 27.39 -6.17 -18.88
CA THR A 317 26.98 -4.81 -19.22
C THR A 317 27.23 -4.50 -20.69
N TRP A 318 26.49 -3.54 -21.26
CA TRP A 318 26.72 -3.06 -22.62
C TRP A 318 26.08 -1.69 -22.84
N GLY A 319 26.49 -1.02 -23.91
CA GLY A 319 26.04 0.31 -24.32
C GLY A 319 27.13 1.37 -24.20
N SER A 320 26.74 2.59 -23.82
CA SER A 320 27.64 3.72 -23.65
C SER A 320 28.57 3.53 -22.45
N ASN A 321 29.83 3.95 -22.57
CA ASN A 321 30.84 3.88 -21.51
C ASN A 321 31.52 5.23 -21.20
N LYS A 322 30.88 6.34 -21.56
CA LYS A 322 31.44 7.70 -21.42
C LYS A 322 31.81 8.08 -19.99
N GLU A 323 31.12 7.52 -19.00
CA GLU A 323 31.30 7.80 -17.56
C GLU A 323 31.80 6.56 -16.79
N GLY A 324 32.27 5.51 -17.49
CA GLY A 324 32.72 4.26 -16.86
C GLY A 324 31.59 3.33 -16.40
N GLN A 325 30.35 3.56 -16.84
CA GLN A 325 29.17 2.81 -16.38
C GLN A 325 29.15 1.31 -16.71
N LEU A 326 30.07 0.84 -17.57
CA LEU A 326 30.20 -0.57 -17.91
C LEU A 326 31.14 -1.34 -16.99
N GLY A 327 32.02 -0.66 -16.24
CA GLY A 327 32.89 -1.30 -15.25
C GLY A 327 34.10 -2.03 -15.85
N TYR A 328 34.49 -1.71 -17.08
CA TYR A 328 35.61 -2.34 -17.79
C TYR A 328 36.99 -1.74 -17.49
N GLY A 329 37.12 -0.96 -16.41
CA GLY A 329 38.36 -0.25 -16.10
C GLY A 329 38.71 0.88 -17.08
N THR A 330 37.79 1.23 -17.97
CA THR A 330 37.97 2.28 -18.98
C THR A 330 36.72 3.18 -19.02
N SER A 331 36.91 4.44 -19.42
CA SER A 331 35.84 5.36 -19.82
C SER A 331 36.15 5.84 -21.23
N ASN A 332 35.44 5.34 -22.23
CA ASN A 332 35.64 5.69 -23.62
C ASN A 332 34.34 6.19 -24.26
N SER A 333 34.47 7.05 -25.28
CA SER A 333 33.34 7.57 -26.04
C SER A 333 32.68 6.51 -26.93
N ALA A 334 33.41 5.44 -27.24
CA ALA A 334 32.93 4.32 -28.03
C ALA A 334 31.88 3.51 -27.26
N SER A 335 30.81 3.15 -27.96
CA SER A 335 29.74 2.32 -27.40
C SER A 335 30.06 0.84 -27.58
N ASN A 336 29.87 0.03 -26.53
CA ASN A 336 29.99 -1.42 -26.61
C ASN A 336 28.62 -2.01 -26.95
N CYS A 337 28.42 -2.39 -28.21
CA CYS A 337 27.16 -2.95 -28.68
C CYS A 337 27.01 -4.46 -28.47
N ILE A 338 27.94 -5.10 -27.76
CA ILE A 338 27.91 -6.53 -27.44
C ILE A 338 27.99 -6.69 -25.92
N PRO A 339 27.07 -7.44 -25.28
CA PRO A 339 27.16 -7.80 -23.87
C PRO A 339 28.51 -8.41 -23.54
N ARG A 340 29.19 -7.87 -22.54
CA ARG A 340 30.46 -8.38 -22.04
C ARG A 340 30.42 -8.51 -20.52
N MET A 341 31.12 -9.52 -20.01
CA MET A 341 31.22 -9.77 -18.59
C MET A 341 32.11 -8.71 -17.92
N VAL A 342 31.71 -8.28 -16.73
CA VAL A 342 32.50 -7.38 -15.89
C VAL A 342 33.57 -8.20 -15.15
N GLU A 343 34.75 -8.33 -15.77
CA GLU A 343 35.85 -9.18 -15.28
C GLU A 343 36.26 -8.90 -13.82
N TYR A 344 36.20 -7.65 -13.36
CA TYR A 344 36.55 -7.30 -11.98
C TYR A 344 35.65 -7.98 -10.93
N LEU A 345 34.43 -8.37 -11.32
CA LEU A 345 33.46 -9.03 -10.45
C LEU A 345 33.55 -10.57 -10.53
N LYS A 346 34.45 -11.11 -11.35
CA LYS A 346 34.62 -12.54 -11.54
C LYS A 346 35.00 -13.22 -10.22
N GLY A 347 34.41 -14.41 -9.99
CA GLY A 347 34.60 -15.17 -8.74
C GLY A 347 33.67 -14.74 -7.60
N LYS A 348 32.83 -13.72 -7.79
CA LYS A 348 31.73 -13.38 -6.88
C LYS A 348 30.38 -13.66 -7.53
N ALA A 349 29.40 -14.06 -6.72
CA ALA A 349 28.06 -14.37 -7.17
C ALA A 349 27.11 -13.20 -6.88
N PHE A 350 26.42 -12.72 -7.91
CA PHE A 350 25.43 -11.64 -7.81
C PHE A 350 24.01 -12.17 -8.02
N LYS A 351 23.04 -11.53 -7.38
CA LYS A 351 21.61 -11.87 -7.52
C LYS A 351 20.79 -10.78 -8.21
N CYS A 352 21.18 -9.51 -8.08
CA CYS A 352 20.41 -8.39 -8.62
C CYS A 352 21.32 -7.30 -9.18
N VAL A 353 20.82 -6.60 -10.19
CA VAL A 353 21.45 -5.39 -10.75
C VAL A 353 20.43 -4.27 -10.85
N SER A 354 20.88 -3.04 -10.61
CA SER A 354 20.11 -1.81 -10.80
C SER A 354 21.00 -0.78 -11.49
N ALA A 355 20.44 0.00 -12.41
CA ALA A 355 21.21 0.96 -13.19
C ALA A 355 20.42 2.25 -13.37
N ALA A 356 21.12 3.38 -13.28
CA ALA A 356 20.54 4.69 -13.54
C ALA A 356 21.52 5.53 -14.32
N LYS A 357 21.02 6.30 -15.29
CA LYS A 357 21.69 7.28 -16.17
C LYS A 357 23.20 7.12 -16.47
N TYR A 358 24.09 7.18 -15.47
CA TYR A 358 25.54 7.17 -15.57
C TYR A 358 26.26 6.11 -14.71
N HIS A 359 25.53 5.26 -13.97
CA HIS A 359 26.13 4.28 -13.08
C HIS A 359 25.30 2.99 -12.98
N THR A 360 25.94 1.96 -12.44
CA THR A 360 25.40 0.62 -12.28
C THR A 360 25.75 0.13 -10.88
N VAL A 361 24.80 -0.58 -10.26
CA VAL A 361 24.89 -1.13 -8.91
C VAL A 361 24.53 -2.61 -8.97
N ALA A 362 25.36 -3.47 -8.38
CA ALA A 362 25.12 -4.91 -8.30
C ALA A 362 25.10 -5.36 -6.84
N LEU A 363 24.15 -6.25 -6.53
CA LEU A 363 23.95 -6.84 -5.20
C LEU A 363 24.40 -8.31 -5.22
N GLY A 364 25.39 -8.61 -4.39
CA GLY A 364 25.92 -9.94 -4.15
C GLY A 364 24.94 -10.84 -3.40
N THR A 365 25.09 -12.15 -3.54
CA THR A 365 24.37 -13.15 -2.74
C THR A 365 24.76 -13.11 -1.26
N ASP A 366 25.98 -12.64 -0.98
CA ASP A 366 26.54 -12.37 0.35
C ASP A 366 26.03 -11.06 1.00
N GLY A 367 25.20 -10.30 0.29
CA GLY A 367 24.71 -9.00 0.74
C GLY A 367 25.71 -7.85 0.53
N GLU A 368 26.83 -8.06 -0.17
CA GLU A 368 27.72 -6.99 -0.59
C GLU A 368 27.12 -6.18 -1.74
N VAL A 369 27.38 -4.87 -1.76
CA VAL A 369 26.95 -3.99 -2.84
C VAL A 369 28.16 -3.40 -3.55
N PHE A 370 28.19 -3.54 -4.87
CA PHE A 370 29.20 -2.96 -5.75
C PHE A 370 28.58 -1.89 -6.63
N THR A 371 29.29 -0.80 -6.86
CA THR A 371 28.84 0.32 -7.70
C THR A 371 29.99 0.85 -8.55
N TRP A 372 29.67 1.30 -9.76
CA TRP A 372 30.60 1.91 -10.73
C TRP A 372 29.86 2.80 -11.71
N GLY A 373 30.60 3.64 -12.45
CA GLY A 373 30.08 4.76 -13.24
C GLY A 373 30.33 6.09 -12.55
N HIS A 374 29.80 7.20 -13.08
CA HIS A 374 30.14 8.55 -12.60
C HIS A 374 31.67 8.77 -12.45
N ARG A 375 32.44 8.37 -13.47
CA ARG A 375 33.92 8.38 -13.53
C ARG A 375 34.62 7.30 -12.73
N LEU A 376 33.91 6.51 -11.93
CA LEU A 376 34.44 5.31 -11.30
C LEU A 376 34.41 4.16 -12.32
N VAL A 377 35.52 3.91 -13.01
CA VAL A 377 35.60 2.95 -14.12
C VAL A 377 35.71 1.49 -13.68
N THR A 378 36.04 1.24 -12.41
CA THR A 378 36.13 -0.09 -11.80
C THR A 378 35.07 -0.27 -10.72
N PRO A 379 34.40 -1.43 -10.63
CA PRO A 379 33.48 -1.73 -9.54
C PRO A 379 34.11 -1.53 -8.16
N ARG A 380 33.52 -0.67 -7.34
CA ARG A 380 33.93 -0.44 -5.94
C ARG A 380 32.85 -0.92 -5.00
N ARG A 381 33.26 -1.57 -3.92
CA ARG A 381 32.36 -1.99 -2.85
C ARG A 381 31.88 -0.78 -2.04
N ALA A 382 30.58 -0.62 -1.89
CA ALA A 382 29.99 0.35 -0.97
C ALA A 382 30.04 -0.21 0.47
N VAL A 383 30.64 0.54 1.40
CA VAL A 383 30.72 0.13 2.81
C VAL A 383 29.46 0.60 3.53
N ILE A 384 28.59 -0.36 3.86
CA ILE A 384 27.33 -0.12 4.56
C ILE A 384 27.55 -0.50 6.03
N SER A 385 27.60 0.52 6.88
CA SER A 385 27.80 0.37 8.32
C SER A 385 26.94 1.36 9.08
N ARG A 386 26.44 0.97 10.25
CA ARG A 386 25.76 1.89 11.16
C ARG A 386 26.79 2.88 11.71
N CYS A 387 26.60 4.17 11.46
CA CYS A 387 27.36 5.21 12.14
C CYS A 387 26.88 5.31 13.58
N LEU A 388 27.55 4.60 14.49
CA LEU A 388 27.44 4.85 15.92
C LEU A 388 28.16 6.18 16.17
N LYS A 389 27.43 7.28 16.40
CA LYS A 389 28.06 8.53 16.85
C LYS A 389 28.80 8.21 18.15
N LYS A 390 30.10 8.51 18.18
CA LYS A 390 30.90 8.51 19.42
C LYS A 390 30.26 9.48 20.41
N GLY A 391 29.69 8.97 21.49
CA GLY A 391 29.61 9.72 22.74
C GLY A 391 30.94 9.55 23.47
N GLY A 392 31.77 10.59 23.49
CA GLY A 392 33.00 10.63 24.31
C GLY A 392 34.31 10.18 23.64
N ASN A 393 35.40 10.37 24.39
CA ASN A 393 36.81 10.16 23.98
C ASN A 393 37.24 8.69 23.86
N THR A 394 36.32 7.73 24.03
CA THR A 394 36.64 6.30 23.95
C THR A 394 36.15 5.70 22.63
N ASN A 395 37.08 5.08 21.90
CA ASN A 395 36.80 4.27 20.71
C ASN A 395 36.12 2.95 21.14
N LEU A 396 34.84 2.97 21.49
CA LEU A 396 34.07 1.73 21.63
C LEU A 396 33.74 1.19 20.24
N LYS A 397 34.60 0.30 19.73
CA LYS A 397 34.29 -0.53 18.57
C LYS A 397 33.28 -1.58 19.02
N PHE A 398 31.99 -1.30 18.88
CA PHE A 398 30.98 -2.34 18.94
C PHE A 398 31.18 -3.27 17.74
N HIS A 399 31.89 -4.38 17.95
CA HIS A 399 31.93 -5.50 17.03
C HIS A 399 30.58 -6.21 17.11
N ARG A 400 29.56 -5.70 16.40
CA ARG A 400 28.49 -6.59 16.01
C ARG A 400 29.15 -7.62 15.09
N MET A 401 29.30 -8.85 15.59
CA MET A 401 30.01 -9.96 14.93
C MET A 401 29.40 -10.32 13.56
N GLU A 402 28.16 -9.90 13.31
CA GLU A 402 27.46 -10.15 12.05
C GLU A 402 27.33 -8.88 11.21
N ARG A 403 27.78 -9.01 9.96
CA ARG A 403 27.71 -7.98 8.94
C ARG A 403 26.25 -7.72 8.54
N LEU A 404 25.91 -6.45 8.29
CA LEU A 404 24.60 -6.10 7.74
C LEU A 404 24.44 -6.70 6.34
N GLN A 405 23.40 -7.51 6.16
CA GLN A 405 23.06 -8.09 4.87
C GLN A 405 22.09 -7.19 4.11
N VAL A 406 22.45 -6.79 2.90
CA VAL A 406 21.57 -6.05 2.00
C VAL A 406 20.65 -7.01 1.25
N ILE A 407 19.36 -6.71 1.23
CA ILE A 407 18.35 -7.54 0.57
C ILE A 407 17.86 -6.93 -0.75
N SER A 408 17.88 -5.60 -0.88
CA SER A 408 17.42 -4.89 -2.08
C SER A 408 18.21 -3.61 -2.33
N VAL A 409 18.35 -3.24 -3.60
CA VAL A 409 19.07 -2.03 -4.06
C VAL A 409 18.22 -1.30 -5.11
N ALA A 410 18.21 0.03 -5.04
CA ALA A 410 17.56 0.89 -6.03
C ALA A 410 18.51 2.02 -6.44
N ALA A 411 18.98 1.97 -7.69
CA ALA A 411 19.83 3.01 -8.26
C ALA A 411 18.97 4.17 -8.77
N GLY A 412 19.13 5.35 -8.18
CA GLY A 412 18.57 6.61 -8.67
C GLY A 412 19.65 7.52 -9.23
N VAL A 413 19.27 8.47 -10.08
CA VAL A 413 20.24 9.35 -10.76
C VAL A 413 21.03 10.22 -9.78
N MET A 414 20.38 10.68 -8.71
CA MET A 414 21.01 11.52 -7.69
C MET A 414 21.63 10.69 -6.55
N HIS A 415 20.95 9.62 -6.14
CA HIS A 415 21.34 8.80 -5.01
C HIS A 415 20.96 7.35 -5.23
N THR A 416 21.68 6.47 -4.56
CA THR A 416 21.38 5.03 -4.52
C THR A 416 20.88 4.70 -3.12
N THR A 417 19.80 3.93 -3.05
CA THR A 417 19.17 3.51 -1.79
C THR A 417 19.24 2.01 -1.66
N VAL A 418 19.46 1.51 -0.44
CA VAL A 418 19.55 0.09 -0.14
C VAL A 418 18.76 -0.24 1.11
N LEU A 419 18.19 -1.44 1.13
CA LEU A 419 17.41 -2.00 2.23
C LEU A 419 18.17 -3.19 2.81
N THR A 420 18.40 -3.17 4.13
CA THR A 420 19.04 -4.28 4.85
C THR A 420 18.01 -5.26 5.40
N ALA A 421 18.43 -6.50 5.67
CA ALA A 421 17.57 -7.58 6.15
C ALA A 421 16.88 -7.23 7.49
N ASP A 422 17.51 -6.43 8.34
CA ASP A 422 16.91 -5.93 9.58
C ASP A 422 15.89 -4.80 9.36
N GLY A 423 15.71 -4.32 8.12
CA GLY A 423 14.75 -3.29 7.73
C GLY A 423 15.28 -1.87 7.83
N ALA A 424 16.58 -1.67 8.08
CA ALA A 424 17.19 -0.36 8.00
C ALA A 424 17.40 0.06 6.53
N ILE A 425 17.31 1.36 6.29
CA ILE A 425 17.51 1.95 4.98
C ILE A 425 18.77 2.79 5.01
N PHE A 426 19.61 2.60 4.00
CA PHE A 426 20.78 3.40 3.78
C PHE A 426 20.75 4.03 2.40
N TYR A 427 21.43 5.16 2.26
CA TYR A 427 21.62 5.81 0.97
C TYR A 427 23.00 6.46 0.87
N TRP A 428 23.42 6.72 -0.36
CA TRP A 428 24.56 7.58 -0.67
C TRP A 428 24.27 8.35 -1.95
N VAL A 429 24.97 9.47 -2.14
CA VAL A 429 24.92 10.23 -3.39
C VAL A 429 25.61 9.42 -4.49
N SER A 430 24.94 9.18 -5.61
CA SER A 430 25.42 8.27 -6.67
C SER A 430 26.71 8.74 -7.34
N SER A 431 26.95 10.06 -7.34
CA SER A 431 28.17 10.67 -7.86
C SER A 431 29.26 10.90 -6.80
N ASP A 432 29.05 10.52 -5.54
CA ASP A 432 30.06 10.67 -4.48
C ASP A 432 31.19 9.66 -4.70
N PRO A 433 32.44 10.10 -4.99
CA PRO A 433 33.55 9.19 -5.22
C PRO A 433 33.90 8.34 -3.99
N ASP A 434 33.60 8.84 -2.78
CA ASP A 434 33.90 8.16 -1.52
C ASP A 434 32.80 7.18 -1.09
N LEU A 435 31.67 7.16 -1.79
CA LEU A 435 30.52 6.29 -1.51
C LEU A 435 30.07 6.38 -0.04
N ARG A 436 30.02 7.61 0.51
CA ARG A 436 29.69 7.86 1.91
C ARG A 436 28.24 7.47 2.20
N CYS A 437 28.09 6.28 2.77
CA CYS A 437 26.81 5.69 3.12
C CYS A 437 26.25 6.31 4.41
N ARG A 438 24.97 6.68 4.41
CA ARG A 438 24.24 7.23 5.56
C ARG A 438 22.96 6.46 5.80
N GLN A 439 22.63 6.23 7.07
CA GLN A 439 21.36 5.61 7.46
C GLN A 439 20.23 6.64 7.47
N ILE A 440 19.04 6.23 7.03
CA ILE A 440 17.81 7.03 7.08
C ILE A 440 17.03 6.64 8.33
N PHE A 441 17.14 7.47 9.37
CA PHE A 441 16.54 7.19 10.68
C PHE A 441 15.02 7.43 10.72
N SER A 442 14.48 8.29 9.85
CA SER A 442 13.03 8.59 9.78
C SER A 442 12.15 7.39 9.46
N MET A 443 12.74 6.32 8.91
CA MET A 443 12.04 5.08 8.53
C MET A 443 12.32 3.90 9.47
N CYS A 444 13.08 4.11 10.55
CA CYS A 444 13.31 3.06 11.55
C CYS A 444 11.98 2.56 12.15
N GLY A 445 11.84 1.25 12.29
CA GLY A 445 10.63 0.61 12.85
C GLY A 445 9.49 0.38 11.85
N ARG A 446 9.49 1.03 10.67
CA ARG A 446 8.37 0.97 9.71
C ARG A 446 8.35 -0.25 8.78
N ASN A 447 9.04 -1.34 9.14
CA ASN A 447 9.19 -2.60 8.41
C ASN A 447 9.04 -2.49 6.87
N VAL A 448 10.05 -1.91 6.20
CA VAL A 448 10.03 -1.67 4.75
C VAL A 448 10.29 -2.98 3.98
N VAL A 449 9.47 -3.23 2.95
CA VAL A 449 9.51 -4.46 2.14
C VAL A 449 10.01 -4.23 0.71
N ASN A 450 9.76 -3.05 0.14
CA ASN A 450 10.13 -2.74 -1.24
C ASN A 450 10.66 -1.30 -1.35
N ILE A 451 11.66 -1.10 -2.23
CA ILE A 451 12.28 0.18 -2.50
C ILE A 451 12.40 0.41 -4.01
N SER A 452 12.17 1.64 -4.47
CA SER A 452 12.42 2.04 -5.85
C SER A 452 12.91 3.48 -5.93
N ALA A 453 13.87 3.74 -6.81
CA ALA A 453 14.49 5.05 -6.99
C ALA A 453 14.43 5.47 -8.46
N GLY A 454 13.99 6.70 -8.70
CA GLY A 454 13.95 7.33 -10.02
C GLY A 454 15.05 8.38 -10.18
N LYS A 455 14.75 9.44 -10.94
CA LYS A 455 15.71 10.53 -11.12
C LYS A 455 15.88 11.39 -9.87
N TYR A 456 14.76 11.77 -9.27
CA TYR A 456 14.70 12.63 -8.09
C TYR A 456 13.90 12.00 -6.95
N TRP A 457 12.93 11.16 -7.28
CA TRP A 457 12.05 10.54 -6.30
C TRP A 457 12.57 9.18 -5.85
N THR A 458 12.29 8.83 -4.62
CA THR A 458 12.45 7.48 -4.09
C THR A 458 11.20 7.12 -3.33
N ALA A 459 10.66 5.94 -3.61
CA ALA A 459 9.47 5.43 -2.96
C ALA A 459 9.81 4.15 -2.20
N LEU A 460 9.09 3.93 -1.11
CA LEU A 460 9.19 2.78 -0.24
C LEU A 460 7.78 2.23 0.01
N ALA A 461 7.63 0.91 0.05
CA ALA A 461 6.44 0.25 0.56
C ALA A 461 6.74 -0.46 1.88
N THR A 462 5.82 -0.37 2.85
CA THR A 462 5.92 -1.06 4.14
C THR A 462 5.15 -2.37 4.14
N ALA A 463 5.44 -3.25 5.10
CA ALA A 463 4.67 -4.48 5.36
C ALA A 463 3.23 -4.22 5.85
N GLY A 464 2.86 -2.97 6.12
CA GLY A 464 1.48 -2.56 6.40
C GLY A 464 0.76 -2.02 5.16
N GLY A 465 1.41 -2.02 3.99
CA GLY A 465 0.85 -1.51 2.74
C GLY A 465 0.89 -0.01 2.57
N ASP A 466 1.62 0.71 3.42
CA ASP A 466 1.82 2.15 3.31
C ASP A 466 2.94 2.49 2.33
N VAL A 467 2.74 3.56 1.55
CA VAL A 467 3.73 4.09 0.63
C VAL A 467 4.32 5.38 1.17
N PHE A 468 5.65 5.47 1.16
CA PHE A 468 6.40 6.68 1.53
C PHE A 468 7.22 7.16 0.33
N MET A 469 7.37 8.47 0.18
CA MET A 469 8.13 9.08 -0.89
C MET A 469 9.08 10.15 -0.36
N TRP A 470 10.28 10.19 -0.94
CA TRP A 470 11.26 11.26 -0.75
C TRP A 470 11.57 11.94 -2.08
N ASP A 471 11.53 13.28 -2.12
CA ASP A 471 11.93 14.10 -3.27
C ASP A 471 13.28 14.77 -3.02
N ALA A 472 14.33 14.24 -3.65
CA ALA A 472 15.69 14.76 -3.53
C ALA A 472 15.90 16.11 -4.25
N LYS A 473 14.95 16.59 -5.07
CA LYS A 473 15.11 17.88 -5.77
C LYS A 473 14.87 19.08 -4.85
N LYS A 474 13.95 18.96 -3.89
CA LYS A 474 13.55 20.06 -2.99
C LYS A 474 14.55 20.32 -1.87
N HIS A 475 15.37 19.32 -1.53
CA HIS A 475 16.24 19.32 -0.36
C HIS A 475 17.61 18.74 -0.71
N LYS A 476 18.41 19.46 -1.51
CA LYS A 476 19.72 18.97 -1.96
C LYS A 476 20.73 18.76 -0.82
N ASP A 477 20.57 19.49 0.29
CA ASP A 477 21.54 19.52 1.38
C ASP A 477 20.99 18.99 2.73
N ASP A 478 19.68 18.71 2.83
CA ASP A 478 19.07 18.18 4.05
C ASP A 478 19.07 16.64 4.08
N LEU A 479 18.86 16.09 5.28
CA LEU A 479 18.64 14.65 5.44
C LEU A 479 17.35 14.21 4.71
N PRO A 480 17.34 13.00 4.11
CA PRO A 480 16.17 12.48 3.43
C PRO A 480 14.98 12.34 4.37
N MET A 481 13.93 13.10 4.05
CA MET A 481 12.65 13.04 4.75
C MET A 481 11.61 12.37 3.84
N PHE A 482 11.11 11.23 4.30
CA PHE A 482 10.06 10.47 3.64
C PHE A 482 8.69 10.96 4.10
N THR A 483 7.83 11.32 3.15
CA THR A 483 6.45 11.72 3.39
C THR A 483 5.51 10.60 2.97
N ARG A 484 4.48 10.31 3.77
CA ARG A 484 3.48 9.31 3.41
C ARG A 484 2.67 9.76 2.19
N VAL A 485 2.45 8.87 1.25
CA VAL A 485 1.57 9.08 0.10
C VAL A 485 0.17 8.63 0.50
N HIS A 486 -0.77 9.57 0.50
CA HIS A 486 -2.17 9.28 0.78
C HIS A 486 -2.89 8.78 -0.48
N GLY A 487 -3.93 7.97 -0.30
CA GLY A 487 -4.77 7.45 -1.41
C GLY A 487 -4.28 6.13 -2.02
N VAL A 488 -3.17 5.56 -1.53
CA VAL A 488 -2.79 4.17 -1.81
C VAL A 488 -2.95 3.36 -0.53
N LYS A 489 -3.59 2.19 -0.63
CA LYS A 489 -3.67 1.22 0.46
C LYS A 489 -3.15 -0.14 -0.02
N ARG A 490 -2.63 -0.96 0.90
CA ARG A 490 -2.17 -2.34 0.65
C ARG A 490 -1.10 -2.45 -0.45
N ALA A 491 -0.21 -1.47 -0.56
CA ALA A 491 0.86 -1.49 -1.54
C ALA A 491 1.87 -2.62 -1.25
N THR A 492 2.11 -3.49 -2.23
CA THR A 492 3.09 -4.59 -2.14
C THR A 492 4.41 -4.23 -2.80
N SER A 493 4.36 -3.46 -3.89
CA SER A 493 5.54 -3.05 -4.65
C SER A 493 5.37 -1.63 -5.18
N VAL A 494 6.48 -0.87 -5.19
CA VAL A 494 6.53 0.50 -5.69
C VAL A 494 7.50 0.59 -6.86
N CYS A 495 7.17 1.38 -7.88
CA CYS A 495 8.05 1.66 -8.99
C CYS A 495 8.03 3.15 -9.33
N VAL A 496 9.20 3.73 -9.55
CA VAL A 496 9.38 5.18 -9.71
C VAL A 496 10.02 5.49 -11.05
N GLY A 497 9.28 6.20 -11.91
CA GLY A 497 9.78 6.76 -13.16
C GLY A 497 10.48 8.12 -12.96
N GLU A 498 10.74 8.85 -14.06
CA GLU A 498 11.30 10.21 -13.95
C GLU A 498 10.24 11.23 -13.51
N THR A 499 8.99 11.02 -13.94
CA THR A 499 7.89 11.99 -13.78
C THR A 499 6.59 11.38 -13.27
N HIS A 500 6.54 10.06 -13.07
CA HIS A 500 5.38 9.34 -12.58
C HIS A 500 5.80 8.15 -11.71
N MET A 501 4.83 7.57 -11.01
CA MET A 501 5.00 6.37 -10.20
C MET A 501 3.92 5.35 -10.53
N LEU A 502 4.26 4.09 -10.28
CA LEU A 502 3.35 2.95 -10.32
C LEU A 502 3.43 2.24 -8.98
N VAL A 503 2.29 1.75 -8.50
CA VAL A 503 2.21 0.89 -7.32
C VAL A 503 1.36 -0.31 -7.64
N LEU A 504 1.82 -1.47 -7.19
CA LEU A 504 1.02 -2.67 -7.09
C LEU A 504 0.39 -2.72 -5.71
N SER A 505 -0.93 -2.77 -5.68
CA SER A 505 -1.72 -2.93 -4.46
C SER A 505 -2.46 -4.25 -4.53
N SER A 506 -2.36 -5.05 -3.49
CA SER A 506 -3.08 -6.32 -3.42
C SER A 506 -4.51 -6.15 -2.91
N ILE A 507 -5.44 -7.01 -3.35
CA ILE A 507 -6.79 -7.06 -2.78
C ILE A 507 -6.75 -7.43 -1.30
N TYR A 508 -5.83 -8.29 -0.88
CA TYR A 508 -5.51 -8.55 0.52
C TYR A 508 -4.00 -8.49 0.72
N HIS A 509 -3.55 -7.94 1.84
CA HIS A 509 -2.14 -7.80 2.14
C HIS A 509 -1.57 -9.16 2.59
N PRO A 510 -0.64 -9.76 1.82
CA PRO A 510 -0.10 -11.09 2.13
C PRO A 510 0.76 -11.05 3.39
N GLU A 511 0.97 -12.21 3.99
CA GLU A 511 1.95 -12.34 5.05
C GLU A 511 3.37 -12.28 4.49
N TYR A 512 4.15 -11.29 4.96
CA TYR A 512 5.58 -11.30 4.75
C TYR A 512 6.19 -12.20 5.82
N PRO A 513 6.93 -13.26 5.46
CA PRO A 513 7.51 -14.14 6.45
C PRO A 513 8.35 -13.31 7.44
N PRO A 514 8.29 -13.61 8.75
CA PRO A 514 9.18 -12.98 9.70
C PRO A 514 10.61 -13.20 9.20
N LYS A 515 11.35 -12.08 9.09
CA LYS A 515 12.74 -12.03 8.62
C LYS A 515 13.50 -13.25 9.15
N PRO A 516 14.26 -13.98 8.32
CA PRO A 516 14.96 -15.16 8.78
C PRO A 516 15.78 -14.77 10.02
N LYS A 517 15.45 -15.39 11.17
CA LYS A 517 16.32 -15.32 12.34
C LYS A 517 17.65 -15.89 11.88
N ILE A 518 18.69 -15.06 11.91
CA ILE A 518 20.04 -15.46 11.55
C ILE A 518 20.41 -16.62 12.47
N GLN A 519 20.40 -17.85 11.93
CA GLN A 519 20.96 -19.00 12.62
C GLN A 519 22.47 -18.82 12.58
N CYS A 520 23.04 -18.39 13.71
CA CYS A 520 24.47 -18.35 13.92
C CYS A 520 24.96 -19.81 13.98
N LYS A 521 25.33 -20.39 12.84
CA LYS A 521 26.13 -21.61 12.82
C LYS A 521 27.52 -21.24 13.33
N LYS A 522 27.75 -21.44 14.63
CA LYS A 522 29.07 -21.37 15.23
C LYS A 522 29.89 -22.53 14.66
N ALA A 523 30.68 -22.26 13.63
CA ALA A 523 31.76 -23.15 13.23
C ALA A 523 32.81 -23.09 14.34
N MET A 524 32.87 -24.12 15.18
CA MET A 524 33.88 -24.26 16.22
C MET A 524 35.16 -24.78 15.54
N LEU A 525 36.11 -23.88 15.31
CA LEU A 525 37.49 -24.22 14.99
C LEU A 525 38.18 -24.58 16.32
N GLU A 526 38.67 -25.81 16.39
CA GLU A 526 39.51 -26.31 17.47
C GLU A 526 40.79 -25.49 17.57
N TRP A 527 41.09 -24.96 18.77
CA TRP A 527 42.44 -24.59 19.14
C TRP A 527 42.71 -25.06 20.57
N ASN A 528 43.58 -26.06 20.67
CA ASN A 528 44.25 -26.54 21.88
C ASN A 528 45.13 -25.45 22.51
N GLY A 529 44.96 -25.20 23.80
CA GLY A 529 45.93 -24.44 24.60
C GLY A 529 45.41 -24.25 26.01
N GLY A 530 46.00 -25.00 26.96
CA GLY A 530 45.55 -25.09 28.34
C GLY A 530 46.13 -24.04 29.30
N MET A 531 46.04 -24.41 30.59
CA MET A 531 46.30 -23.65 31.82
C MET A 531 45.25 -22.59 32.15
N GLU A 532 44.69 -22.43 33.34
CA GLU A 532 44.64 -23.06 34.67
C GLU A 532 44.20 -21.89 35.59
N GLU A 533 43.67 -22.20 36.77
CA GLU A 533 43.40 -21.30 37.91
C GLU A 533 42.19 -20.36 37.87
N LEU A 534 41.40 -20.18 38.93
CA LEU A 534 41.16 -20.83 40.23
C LEU A 534 39.95 -20.04 40.82
N ASP A 535 38.99 -20.78 41.39
CA ASP A 535 38.24 -20.48 42.64
C ASP A 535 37.50 -19.13 42.84
N GLU A 536 36.38 -18.99 43.56
CA GLU A 536 35.83 -19.71 44.72
C GLU A 536 34.33 -19.29 44.90
N ASP A 537 33.48 -20.26 45.24
CA ASP A 537 32.37 -20.27 46.21
C ASP A 537 31.41 -19.08 46.45
N ILE A 538 30.07 -19.38 46.44
CA ILE A 538 29.23 -19.45 47.66
C ILE A 538 28.07 -20.46 47.44
N MET A 539 28.05 -21.49 48.28
CA MET A 539 27.04 -22.56 48.45
C MET A 539 25.87 -22.15 49.37
N PHE A 540 24.71 -22.80 49.22
CA PHE A 540 23.93 -23.41 50.33
C PHE A 540 22.81 -24.34 49.78
N ASN A 541 23.14 -25.63 49.65
CA ASN A 541 22.51 -26.89 50.13
C ASN A 541 21.06 -26.87 50.67
N ASP A 542 20.22 -27.92 50.62
CA ASP A 542 20.33 -29.32 50.19
C ASP A 542 18.93 -29.98 50.22
N VAL A 543 18.87 -31.21 49.69
CA VAL A 543 18.04 -32.39 50.09
C VAL A 543 17.30 -33.03 48.89
N GLN A 544 17.98 -34.01 48.29
CA GLN A 544 17.38 -35.20 47.66
C GLN A 544 17.30 -36.35 48.68
N PRO A 545 16.62 -37.47 48.34
CA PRO A 545 17.44 -38.64 47.98
C PRO A 545 16.91 -39.51 46.82
N ASP A 546 17.87 -39.98 46.00
CA ASP A 546 18.07 -41.31 45.38
C ASP A 546 16.99 -41.96 44.48
N SER A 547 17.29 -42.59 43.32
CA SER A 547 18.51 -43.29 42.87
C SER A 547 18.59 -43.42 41.31
N GLY A 548 19.80 -43.58 40.78
CA GLY A 548 20.22 -43.48 39.35
C GLY A 548 19.72 -44.57 38.38
N ILE A 549 19.99 -44.48 37.06
CA ILE A 549 21.29 -44.77 36.41
C ILE A 549 21.42 -44.05 35.02
N SER A 550 22.60 -43.45 34.81
CA SER A 550 23.37 -43.05 33.60
C SER A 550 22.76 -42.93 32.19
N GLY A 551 23.15 -41.84 31.48
CA GLY A 551 23.57 -41.92 30.07
C GLY A 551 23.06 -40.84 29.11
N SER A 552 23.90 -39.83 28.85
CA SER A 552 24.11 -39.04 27.60
C SER A 552 22.94 -38.46 26.77
N ASP A 553 23.17 -37.23 26.32
CA ASP A 553 22.54 -36.50 25.20
C ASP A 553 21.16 -35.88 25.41
N GLY A 554 21.17 -34.65 25.93
CA GLY A 554 20.09 -33.68 25.85
C GLY A 554 19.88 -33.14 24.43
N VAL A 555 19.41 -33.98 23.52
CA VAL A 555 18.53 -33.53 22.43
C VAL A 555 17.33 -32.87 23.12
N ILE A 556 17.09 -31.58 22.88
CA ILE A 556 15.82 -30.95 23.26
C ILE A 556 14.74 -31.64 22.41
N LYS A 557 14.17 -32.72 22.95
CA LYS A 557 12.92 -33.32 22.48
C LYS A 557 11.86 -32.22 22.60
N LYS A 558 11.56 -31.54 21.49
CA LYS A 558 10.23 -30.95 21.32
C LYS A 558 9.27 -32.13 21.45
N GLY A 559 8.55 -32.20 22.57
CA GLY A 559 7.47 -33.15 22.74
C GLY A 559 6.50 -33.06 21.56
N ALA A 560 5.80 -34.15 21.29
CA ALA A 560 4.78 -34.20 20.24
C ALA A 560 3.86 -32.97 20.38
N PRO A 561 3.58 -32.23 19.28
CA PRO A 561 2.72 -31.06 19.34
C PRO A 561 1.35 -31.47 19.90
N SER A 562 0.81 -30.65 20.81
CA SER A 562 -0.53 -30.91 21.33
C SER A 562 -1.55 -30.91 20.20
N LEU A 563 -2.62 -31.71 20.34
CA LEU A 563 -3.73 -31.71 19.38
C LEU A 563 -4.27 -30.29 19.16
N LYS A 564 -4.33 -29.48 20.23
CA LYS A 564 -4.68 -28.05 20.16
C LYS A 564 -3.75 -27.27 19.22
N SER A 565 -2.42 -27.42 19.37
CA SER A 565 -1.44 -26.75 18.49
C SER A 565 -1.51 -27.22 17.03
N LEU A 566 -1.80 -28.50 16.79
CA LEU A 566 -2.03 -29.05 15.45
C LEU A 566 -3.30 -28.46 14.82
N CYS A 567 -4.41 -28.43 15.56
CA CYS A 567 -5.65 -27.84 15.10
C CYS A 567 -5.51 -26.33 14.82
N GLU A 568 -4.77 -25.60 15.66
CA GLU A 568 -4.46 -24.18 15.44
C GLU A 568 -3.70 -23.98 14.12
N LYS A 569 -2.70 -24.81 13.82
CA LYS A 569 -1.97 -24.76 12.55
C LYS A 569 -2.84 -25.06 11.35
N VAL A 570 -3.65 -26.13 11.42
CA VAL A 570 -4.57 -26.49 10.33
C VAL A 570 -5.57 -25.37 10.09
N ALA A 571 -6.10 -24.75 11.16
CA ALA A 571 -7.00 -23.61 11.04
C ALA A 571 -6.33 -22.39 10.39
N ILE A 572 -5.09 -22.08 10.77
CA ILE A 572 -4.31 -21.01 10.14
C ILE A 572 -4.09 -21.29 8.65
N GLU A 573 -3.72 -22.51 8.29
CA GLU A 573 -3.35 -22.85 6.91
C GLU A 573 -4.55 -23.01 5.96
N HIS A 574 -5.68 -23.53 6.45
CA HIS A 574 -6.78 -23.97 5.57
C HIS A 574 -8.11 -23.23 5.81
N ILE A 575 -8.28 -22.55 6.93
CA ILE A 575 -9.57 -21.94 7.32
C ILE A 575 -9.47 -20.41 7.38
N LEU A 576 -8.34 -19.86 7.81
CA LEU A 576 -8.17 -18.45 8.07
C LEU A 576 -8.01 -17.62 6.78
N GLU A 577 -8.97 -16.74 6.54
CA GLU A 577 -8.99 -15.79 5.43
C GLU A 577 -9.27 -14.37 5.95
N PRO A 578 -8.89 -13.31 5.21
CA PRO A 578 -9.18 -11.95 5.62
C PRO A 578 -10.67 -11.69 5.95
N LYS A 579 -11.61 -12.27 5.20
CA LYS A 579 -13.06 -12.05 5.41
C LYS A 579 -13.61 -12.68 6.70
N ASN A 580 -12.99 -13.76 7.20
CA ASN A 580 -13.45 -14.48 8.40
C ASN A 580 -12.54 -14.28 9.63
N SER A 581 -11.48 -13.46 9.50
CA SER A 581 -10.45 -13.30 10.54
C SER A 581 -10.99 -12.75 11.85
N ILE A 582 -12.01 -11.87 11.82
CA ILE A 582 -12.63 -11.33 13.05
C ILE A 582 -13.47 -12.40 13.77
N GLN A 583 -14.22 -13.22 13.03
CA GLN A 583 -15.00 -14.30 13.65
C GLN A 583 -14.07 -15.38 14.22
N LEU A 584 -13.02 -15.75 13.49
CA LEU A 584 -12.01 -16.68 13.98
C LEU A 584 -11.22 -16.12 15.16
N LEU A 585 -11.05 -14.79 15.25
CA LEU A 585 -10.44 -14.15 16.40
C LEU A 585 -11.27 -14.38 17.67
N GLU A 586 -12.58 -14.17 17.63
CA GLU A 586 -13.48 -14.40 18.78
C GLU A 586 -13.52 -15.87 19.19
N VAL A 587 -13.53 -16.78 18.21
CA VAL A 587 -13.43 -18.22 18.46
C VAL A 587 -12.08 -18.57 19.09
N ALA A 588 -10.99 -17.99 18.60
CA ALA A 588 -9.65 -18.20 19.16
C ALA A 588 -9.53 -17.66 20.59
N GLU A 589 -10.17 -16.53 20.89
CA GLU A 589 -10.27 -15.99 22.25
C GLU A 589 -11.04 -16.95 23.17
N SER A 590 -12.20 -17.43 22.71
CA SER A 590 -13.06 -18.35 23.47
C SER A 590 -12.39 -19.71 23.74
N LEU A 591 -11.56 -20.20 22.81
CA LEU A 591 -10.84 -21.47 22.92
C LEU A 591 -9.44 -21.32 23.53
N GLU A 592 -9.06 -20.11 23.95
CA GLU A 592 -7.72 -19.75 24.42
C GLU A 592 -6.59 -20.19 23.46
N ALA A 593 -6.85 -20.13 22.15
CA ALA A 593 -5.96 -20.58 21.09
C ALA A 593 -4.98 -19.45 20.72
N LYS A 594 -3.84 -19.39 21.43
CA LYS A 594 -2.91 -18.24 21.39
C LYS A 594 -2.27 -18.01 20.03
N GLU A 595 -1.88 -19.07 19.31
CA GLU A 595 -1.22 -18.92 18.01
C GLU A 595 -2.23 -18.51 16.94
N LEU A 596 -3.42 -19.13 16.94
CA LEU A 596 -4.51 -18.76 16.05
C LEU A 596 -4.97 -17.31 16.29
N LYS A 597 -5.15 -16.90 17.56
CA LYS A 597 -5.53 -15.53 17.95
C LYS A 597 -4.58 -14.50 17.35
N LYS A 598 -3.27 -14.67 17.59
CA LYS A 598 -2.25 -13.76 17.09
C LYS A 598 -2.27 -13.64 15.57
N HIS A 599 -2.46 -14.75 14.87
CA HIS A 599 -2.51 -14.76 13.41
C HIS A 599 -3.78 -14.07 12.89
N CYS A 600 -4.93 -14.27 13.55
CA CYS A 600 -6.18 -13.59 13.24
C CYS A 600 -6.08 -12.07 13.45
N GLU A 601 -5.49 -11.61 14.58
CA GLU A 601 -5.24 -10.19 14.85
C GLU A 601 -4.38 -9.57 13.75
N ASP A 602 -3.28 -10.22 13.40
CA ASP A 602 -2.37 -9.71 12.37
C ASP A 602 -3.03 -9.64 10.99
N ILE A 603 -3.80 -10.65 10.59
CA ILE A 603 -4.53 -10.66 9.32
C ILE A 603 -5.64 -9.59 9.32
N ALA A 604 -6.39 -9.45 10.41
CA ALA A 604 -7.45 -8.46 10.55
C ALA A 604 -6.92 -7.03 10.41
N ILE A 605 -5.83 -6.72 11.12
CA ILE A 605 -5.18 -5.40 11.09
C ILE A 605 -4.66 -5.07 9.69
N ARG A 606 -4.02 -6.04 9.02
CA ARG A 606 -3.45 -5.84 7.67
C ARG A 606 -4.52 -5.64 6.58
N ASN A 607 -5.74 -6.13 6.82
CA ASN A 607 -6.79 -6.23 5.79
C ASN A 607 -8.08 -5.49 6.14
N LEU A 608 -8.06 -4.61 7.15
CA LEU A 608 -9.27 -3.99 7.70
C LEU A 608 -10.18 -3.35 6.65
N ASP A 609 -9.62 -2.65 5.66
CA ASP A 609 -10.39 -2.03 4.57
C ASP A 609 -11.15 -3.04 3.70
N TYR A 610 -10.52 -4.18 3.43
CA TYR A 610 -11.16 -5.29 2.72
C TYR A 610 -12.32 -5.85 3.55
N ILE A 611 -12.08 -6.05 4.84
CA ILE A 611 -13.07 -6.60 5.77
C ILE A 611 -14.29 -5.68 5.86
N PHE A 612 -14.10 -4.37 5.99
CA PHE A 612 -15.19 -3.40 5.98
C PHE A 612 -15.96 -3.38 4.65
N THR A 613 -15.34 -3.74 3.54
CA THR A 613 -15.97 -3.72 2.22
C THR A 613 -16.75 -5.01 1.95
N VAL A 614 -16.17 -6.17 2.28
CA VAL A 614 -16.67 -7.49 1.86
C VAL A 614 -17.37 -8.24 2.99
N ALA A 615 -17.03 -7.95 4.25
CA ALA A 615 -17.55 -8.62 5.44
C ALA A 615 -17.97 -7.61 6.53
N ALA A 616 -18.57 -6.48 6.14
CA ALA A 616 -19.08 -5.46 7.07
C ALA A 616 -19.98 -6.03 8.20
N PRO A 617 -20.87 -7.00 7.95
CA PRO A 617 -21.68 -7.59 9.02
C PRO A 617 -20.87 -8.31 10.09
N SER A 618 -19.70 -8.86 9.75
CA SER A 618 -18.80 -9.49 10.74
C SER A 618 -18.21 -8.48 11.71
N VAL A 619 -17.96 -7.24 11.28
CA VAL A 619 -17.47 -6.17 12.15
C VAL A 619 -18.59 -5.65 13.07
N MET A 620 -19.80 -5.47 12.51
CA MET A 620 -20.95 -4.93 13.25
C MET A 620 -21.43 -5.82 14.39
N ASN A 621 -21.23 -7.13 14.25
CA ASN A 621 -21.63 -8.12 15.25
C ASN A 621 -20.47 -8.56 16.15
N ALA A 622 -19.27 -8.04 15.93
CA ALA A 622 -18.11 -8.39 16.75
C ALA A 622 -18.22 -7.77 18.16
N SER A 623 -17.58 -8.41 19.13
CA SER A 623 -17.59 -7.94 20.51
C SER A 623 -16.90 -6.56 20.61
N PRO A 624 -17.43 -5.62 21.42
CA PRO A 624 -16.78 -4.32 21.65
C PRO A 624 -15.34 -4.45 22.17
N GLU A 625 -15.06 -5.50 22.95
CA GLU A 625 -13.72 -5.78 23.49
C GLU A 625 -12.73 -6.19 22.39
N THR A 626 -13.16 -7.06 21.48
CA THR A 626 -12.34 -7.49 20.33
C THR A 626 -12.05 -6.30 19.41
N LEU A 627 -13.04 -5.43 19.16
CA LEU A 627 -12.85 -4.21 18.36
C LEU A 627 -11.93 -3.21 19.05
N ALA A 628 -12.07 -2.99 20.36
CA ALA A 628 -11.19 -2.12 21.14
C ALA A 628 -9.75 -2.65 21.17
N ASN A 629 -9.56 -3.97 21.24
CA ASN A 629 -8.24 -4.59 21.15
C ASN A 629 -7.61 -4.41 19.77
N LEU A 630 -8.38 -4.60 18.70
CA LEU A 630 -7.92 -4.36 17.33
C LEU A 630 -7.57 -2.88 17.11
N GLU A 631 -8.38 -1.96 17.63
CA GLU A 631 -8.11 -0.51 17.60
C GLU A 631 -6.82 -0.17 18.34
N ARG A 632 -6.62 -0.70 19.55
CA ARG A 632 -5.37 -0.52 20.30
C ARG A 632 -4.15 -1.05 19.53
N LEU A 633 -4.24 -2.24 18.95
CA LEU A 633 -3.15 -2.82 18.17
C LEU A 633 -2.88 -2.04 16.87
N LEU A 634 -3.92 -1.45 16.26
CA LEU A 634 -3.80 -0.54 15.12
C LEU A 634 -3.10 0.76 15.52
N ASP A 635 -3.45 1.33 16.67
CA ASP A 635 -2.83 2.53 17.22
C ASP A 635 -1.37 2.30 17.60
N GLU A 636 -1.04 1.15 18.21
CA GLU A 636 0.35 0.76 18.49
C GLU A 636 1.20 0.62 17.22
N LYS A 637 0.59 0.21 16.10
CA LYS A 637 1.25 0.05 14.79
C LYS A 637 1.23 1.33 13.94
N SER A 638 0.38 2.30 14.27
CA SER A 638 0.21 3.56 13.53
C SER A 638 0.97 4.70 14.20
N SER A 639 1.49 5.65 13.42
CA SER A 639 2.09 6.87 13.99
C SER A 639 1.05 7.94 14.35
N GLU A 640 -0.23 7.69 14.06
CA GLU A 640 -1.37 8.55 14.37
C GLU A 640 -2.55 7.70 14.86
N PRO A 641 -3.31 8.13 15.89
CA PRO A 641 -4.48 7.40 16.39
C PRO A 641 -5.54 7.19 15.32
N TRP A 642 -6.11 5.99 15.28
CA TRP A 642 -7.14 5.52 14.36
C TRP A 642 -8.41 6.38 14.42
N SER A 643 -8.77 6.85 15.61
CA SER A 643 -9.91 7.72 15.89
C SER A 643 -9.94 9.02 15.09
N HIS A 644 -8.81 9.46 14.51
CA HIS A 644 -8.74 10.64 13.65
C HIS A 644 -8.93 10.38 12.15
N ARG A 645 -9.01 9.12 11.72
CA ARG A 645 -9.25 8.78 10.31
C ARG A 645 -10.75 8.78 10.03
N ARG A 646 -11.22 9.78 9.27
CA ARG A 646 -12.55 9.70 8.66
C ARG A 646 -12.60 8.43 7.82
N LEU A 647 -13.52 7.52 8.16
CA LEU A 647 -13.86 6.35 7.35
C LEU A 647 -14.07 6.78 5.89
N PRO A 648 -13.74 5.94 4.89
CA PRO A 648 -14.01 6.25 3.49
C PRO A 648 -15.49 6.61 3.34
N THR A 649 -15.78 7.87 3.00
CA THR A 649 -17.14 8.36 2.90
C THR A 649 -17.88 7.73 1.72
N VAL A 650 -19.17 7.59 1.95
CA VAL A 650 -20.21 6.93 1.16
C VAL A 650 -20.34 7.48 -0.26
N THR A 651 -19.65 6.87 -1.22
CA THR A 651 -19.89 7.06 -2.66
C THR A 651 -20.47 5.82 -3.36
N ALA A 652 -20.92 4.82 -2.60
CA ALA A 652 -21.81 3.78 -3.10
C ALA A 652 -23.27 4.19 -2.85
N THR A 653 -24.11 4.03 -3.88
CA THR A 653 -25.50 4.48 -4.01
C THR A 653 -26.43 4.04 -2.84
N TYR A 654 -27.22 4.99 -2.37
CA TYR A 654 -28.02 5.05 -1.11
C TYR A 654 -29.53 4.70 -1.33
N PRO A 655 -30.45 4.63 -0.32
CA PRO A 655 -30.69 5.66 0.73
C PRO A 655 -30.96 5.23 2.20
N ALA A 656 -30.73 6.24 3.07
CA ALA A 656 -31.17 6.61 4.44
C ALA A 656 -32.05 5.64 5.27
N VAL A 657 -31.99 5.58 6.61
CA VAL A 657 -32.35 6.63 7.59
C VAL A 657 -31.68 6.35 8.95
N ILE A 658 -31.10 7.37 9.59
CA ILE A 658 -31.05 7.43 11.06
C ILE A 658 -31.70 8.78 11.40
N ASP A 659 -32.99 8.73 11.70
CA ASP A 659 -33.65 9.77 12.48
C ASP A 659 -33.45 9.44 13.95
N SER A 660 -33.22 10.53 14.69
CA SER A 660 -33.10 10.68 16.12
C SER A 660 -34.37 10.23 16.86
N ASP A 661 -34.28 10.07 18.19
CA ASP A 661 -34.96 11.00 19.10
C ASP A 661 -34.57 10.78 20.57
N GLU A 662 -34.64 11.90 21.29
CA GLU A 662 -34.21 12.19 22.66
C GLU A 662 -35.28 11.82 23.72
N GLU A 663 -35.00 12.30 24.94
CA GLU A 663 -35.79 12.36 26.20
C GLU A 663 -35.48 11.26 27.21
N GLY A 664 -35.13 11.55 28.47
CA GLY A 664 -35.05 12.81 29.22
C GLY A 664 -35.10 12.52 30.74
N ASP A 665 -34.58 13.48 31.52
CA ASP A 665 -34.86 13.77 32.96
C ASP A 665 -34.25 12.85 34.05
N GLU A 666 -33.82 13.32 35.25
CA GLU A 666 -33.62 14.62 35.88
C GLU A 666 -32.85 14.43 37.22
N ALA A 667 -32.40 15.54 37.83
CA ALA A 667 -31.89 15.76 39.21
C ALA A 667 -30.46 15.26 39.53
N GLY A 668 -29.47 16.07 39.95
CA GLY A 668 -29.40 17.30 40.77
C GLY A 668 -28.49 16.98 41.98
N GLY A 669 -27.54 17.76 42.50
CA GLY A 669 -26.91 19.04 42.20
C GLY A 669 -25.88 19.37 43.32
N PHE A 670 -24.87 20.19 43.03
CA PHE A 670 -24.03 21.05 43.90
C PHE A 670 -23.16 20.43 45.03
N LEU A 671 -21.88 20.83 45.23
CA LEU A 671 -21.40 22.16 45.66
C LEU A 671 -19.94 22.51 45.23
N ARG A 672 -19.71 23.83 45.15
CA ARG A 672 -18.49 24.59 44.81
C ARG A 672 -17.47 24.71 45.97
N LEU A 673 -16.23 25.13 45.66
CA LEU A 673 -15.55 26.34 46.18
C LEU A 673 -14.33 26.67 45.27
N ARG A 674 -14.32 27.80 44.53
CA ARG A 674 -13.68 29.14 44.82
C ARG A 674 -12.14 29.11 44.78
N ASP A 675 -11.39 30.06 44.20
CA ASP A 675 -11.61 31.46 43.78
C ASP A 675 -10.44 31.84 42.81
N SER A 676 -10.69 32.55 41.70
CA SER A 676 -10.39 33.98 41.42
C SER A 676 -8.88 34.33 41.30
N GLN A 677 -8.37 35.08 40.31
CA GLN A 677 -8.82 36.36 39.74
C GLN A 677 -8.36 36.54 38.27
N LYS A 678 -9.30 36.85 37.35
CA LYS A 678 -9.61 38.16 36.70
C LYS A 678 -8.72 38.50 35.49
N SER A 679 -9.22 38.42 34.25
CA SER A 679 -10.25 39.23 33.54
C SER A 679 -9.67 40.56 33.02
N ALA A 680 -9.85 40.94 31.75
CA ALA A 680 -11.14 41.32 31.18
C ALA A 680 -11.11 41.17 29.63
N SER A 681 -12.05 40.46 28.99
CA SER A 681 -13.43 40.85 28.61
C SER A 681 -13.42 41.85 27.44
N LYS A 682 -14.20 41.79 26.37
CA LYS A 682 -15.54 41.26 26.00
C LYS A 682 -15.67 41.61 24.49
N SER A 683 -16.58 41.18 23.62
CA SER A 683 -17.84 40.40 23.63
C SER A 683 -18.34 40.34 22.18
N TYR A 684 -19.00 39.21 21.82
CA TYR A 684 -20.24 39.05 21.03
C TYR A 684 -20.61 40.07 19.92
N GLY A 685 -21.10 39.72 18.73
CA GLY A 685 -21.49 38.44 18.16
C GLY A 685 -22.45 38.62 16.96
N ILE A 686 -22.71 37.51 16.26
CA ILE A 686 -23.97 37.07 15.63
C ILE A 686 -24.31 37.45 14.16
N SER A 687 -24.69 36.36 13.47
CA SER A 687 -25.57 36.18 12.28
C SER A 687 -24.91 36.12 10.91
N SER A 688 -25.41 35.40 9.91
CA SER A 688 -26.28 34.21 9.74
C SER A 688 -26.58 34.14 8.24
N TYR A 689 -26.44 32.96 7.63
CA TYR A 689 -27.08 32.44 6.42
C TYR A 689 -27.46 33.34 5.21
N GLY A 690 -26.96 32.92 4.05
CA GLY A 690 -27.80 32.60 2.87
C GLY A 690 -27.88 33.64 1.74
N ASN A 691 -27.28 33.36 0.58
CA ASN A 691 -28.02 33.12 -0.67
C ASN A 691 -27.12 32.84 -1.89
N PHE A 692 -27.72 32.08 -2.79
CA PHE A 692 -27.24 31.50 -4.03
C PHE A 692 -27.35 32.53 -5.19
N LEU A 693 -26.45 32.43 -6.17
CA LEU A 693 -26.39 33.09 -7.51
C LEU A 693 -25.84 34.53 -7.67
N GLU A 694 -24.84 34.59 -8.56
CA GLU A 694 -24.48 35.67 -9.50
C GLU A 694 -24.00 37.05 -9.01
N LYS A 695 -22.74 37.40 -9.33
CA LYS A 695 -22.33 38.35 -10.41
C LYS A 695 -20.96 38.97 -10.13
N ASP A 696 -20.24 39.23 -11.22
CA ASP A 696 -18.90 39.83 -11.28
C ASP A 696 -18.67 41.01 -10.32
N SER A 697 -17.53 41.03 -9.63
CA SER A 697 -16.89 42.29 -9.23
C SER A 697 -15.37 42.20 -9.32
N ASN A 698 -14.84 42.48 -10.52
CA ASN A 698 -13.40 42.68 -10.74
C ASN A 698 -12.80 43.82 -9.86
N ALA A 699 -13.63 44.69 -9.28
CA ALA A 699 -13.20 45.82 -8.44
C ALA A 699 -12.65 45.38 -7.06
N GLY A 700 -13.24 44.37 -6.42
CA GLY A 700 -12.80 43.92 -5.09
C GLY A 700 -11.44 43.18 -5.11
N GLN A 701 -11.18 42.43 -6.17
CA GLN A 701 -9.87 41.78 -6.37
C GLN A 701 -8.76 42.79 -6.72
N ALA A 702 -9.08 43.88 -7.42
CA ALA A 702 -8.12 44.93 -7.73
C ALA A 702 -7.71 45.71 -6.47
N ALA A 703 -8.67 46.14 -5.65
CA ALA A 703 -8.41 46.81 -4.38
C ALA A 703 -7.57 45.94 -3.43
N SER A 704 -7.89 44.65 -3.31
CA SER A 704 -7.13 43.70 -2.49
C SER A 704 -5.68 43.52 -2.98
N LYS A 705 -5.43 43.52 -4.29
CA LYS A 705 -4.07 43.47 -4.86
C LYS A 705 -3.29 44.76 -4.58
N GLN A 706 -3.94 45.92 -4.69
CA GLN A 706 -3.32 47.24 -4.43
C GLN A 706 -2.92 47.39 -2.96
N ILE A 707 -3.81 47.03 -2.02
CA ILE A 707 -3.53 46.99 -0.58
C ILE A 707 -2.32 46.09 -0.28
N ARG A 708 -2.26 44.91 -0.90
CA ARG A 708 -1.14 43.97 -0.71
C ARG A 708 0.19 44.51 -1.25
N ALA A 709 0.15 45.29 -2.32
CA ALA A 709 1.34 45.92 -2.89
C ALA A 709 1.85 47.06 -2.01
N LEU A 710 0.95 47.92 -1.50
CA LEU A 710 1.30 49.01 -0.59
C LEU A 710 1.92 48.50 0.72
N ARG A 711 1.33 47.46 1.34
CA ARG A 711 1.90 46.83 2.54
C ARG A 711 3.30 46.26 2.34
N LYS A 712 3.60 45.70 1.16
CA LYS A 712 4.96 45.22 0.84
C LYS A 712 5.97 46.35 0.72
N LYS A 713 5.56 47.51 0.19
CA LYS A 713 6.43 48.70 0.11
C LYS A 713 6.71 49.26 1.51
N LEU A 714 5.70 49.34 2.37
CA LEU A 714 5.87 49.77 3.77
C LEU A 714 6.79 48.82 4.56
N GLN A 715 6.63 47.51 4.39
CA GLN A 715 7.54 46.54 5.01
C GLN A 715 8.99 46.70 4.52
N GLN A 716 9.19 47.08 3.26
CA GLN A 716 10.52 47.37 2.73
C GLN A 716 11.13 48.65 3.34
N ILE A 717 10.29 49.64 3.65
CA ILE A 717 10.70 50.87 4.33
C ILE A 717 11.08 50.57 5.79
N GLU A 718 10.29 49.79 6.53
CA GLU A 718 10.62 49.37 7.91
C GLU A 718 11.99 48.64 7.97
N MET A 719 12.30 47.81 6.98
CA MET A 719 13.61 47.17 6.87
C MET A 719 14.76 48.15 6.58
N LEU A 720 14.50 49.25 5.88
CA LEU A 720 15.48 50.30 5.62
C LEU A 720 15.69 51.18 6.86
N GLU A 721 14.64 51.47 7.63
CA GLU A 721 14.73 52.19 8.91
C GLU A 721 15.52 51.38 9.95
N ALA A 722 15.26 50.08 10.04
CA ALA A 722 16.05 49.19 10.89
C ALA A 722 17.54 49.21 10.51
N LYS A 723 17.86 49.19 9.21
CA LYS A 723 19.26 49.31 8.73
C LYS A 723 19.87 50.68 9.03
N GLN A 724 19.08 51.74 9.02
CA GLN A 724 19.54 53.09 9.37
C GLN A 724 19.82 53.19 10.88
N LEU A 725 18.97 52.59 11.72
CA LEU A 725 19.17 52.47 13.17
C LEU A 725 20.41 51.65 13.53
N ASP A 726 20.71 50.61 12.74
CA ASP A 726 21.93 49.79 12.86
C ASP A 726 23.20 50.50 12.32
N GLY A 727 23.09 51.77 11.91
CA GLY A 727 24.22 52.63 11.55
C GLY A 727 24.77 52.42 10.13
N HIS A 728 24.02 51.78 9.24
CA HIS A 728 24.43 51.60 7.84
C HIS A 728 24.10 52.83 6.99
N GLN A 729 25.05 53.26 6.14
CA GLN A 729 24.83 54.35 5.18
C GLN A 729 23.88 53.88 4.06
N LEU A 730 22.75 54.58 3.91
CA LEU A 730 21.78 54.34 2.84
C LEU A 730 22.10 55.21 1.62
N ASP A 731 21.87 54.68 0.43
CA ASP A 731 22.02 55.45 -0.81
C ASP A 731 20.85 56.45 -1.00
N ASN A 732 21.02 57.42 -1.91
CA ASN A 732 20.01 58.46 -2.16
C ASN A 732 18.65 57.89 -2.64
N GLN A 733 18.64 56.72 -3.28
CA GLN A 733 17.38 56.07 -3.71
C GLN A 733 16.66 55.39 -2.54
N GLN A 734 17.41 54.88 -1.56
CA GLN A 734 16.89 54.29 -0.34
C GLN A 734 16.37 55.36 0.63
N LEU A 735 17.06 56.49 0.75
CA LEU A 735 16.59 57.65 1.50
C LEU A 735 15.28 58.21 0.93
N ALA A 736 15.19 58.36 -0.39
CA ALA A 736 13.94 58.79 -1.04
C ALA A 736 12.76 57.82 -0.81
N LYS A 737 13.03 56.52 -0.63
CA LYS A 737 12.00 55.52 -0.26
C LYS A 737 11.54 55.69 1.18
N LEU A 738 12.44 56.02 2.11
CA LEU A 738 12.05 56.32 3.50
C LEU A 738 11.15 57.55 3.58
N GLU A 739 11.46 58.60 2.82
CA GLU A 739 10.65 59.82 2.74
C GLU A 739 9.25 59.58 2.14
N SER A 740 9.08 58.54 1.31
CA SER A 740 7.78 58.18 0.72
C SER A 740 6.81 57.48 1.66
N ARG A 741 7.22 57.19 2.91
CA ARG A 741 6.42 56.44 3.89
C ARG A 741 5.06 57.09 4.18
N ALA A 742 5.06 58.38 4.50
CA ALA A 742 3.83 59.09 4.87
C ALA A 742 2.81 59.14 3.72
N ALA A 743 3.28 59.19 2.47
CA ALA A 743 2.42 59.13 1.29
C ALA A 743 1.79 57.74 1.11
N LEU A 744 2.56 56.66 1.31
CA LEU A 744 2.07 55.28 1.21
C LEU A 744 1.09 54.92 2.34
N GLU A 745 1.31 55.44 3.55
CA GLU A 745 0.37 55.30 4.67
C GLU A 745 -0.92 56.09 4.40
N GLY A 746 -0.82 57.28 3.82
CA GLY A 746 -1.98 58.05 3.34
C GLY A 746 -2.80 57.33 2.27
N GLU A 747 -2.16 56.76 1.24
CA GLU A 747 -2.83 55.94 0.22
C GLU A 747 -3.50 54.69 0.80
N LEU A 748 -2.93 54.10 1.86
CA LEU A 748 -3.53 52.95 2.55
C LEU A 748 -4.76 53.36 3.37
N ALA A 749 -4.71 54.53 4.02
CA ALA A 749 -5.80 55.11 4.78
C ALA A 749 -7.00 55.50 3.89
N GLU A 750 -6.75 56.04 2.69
CA GLU A 750 -7.80 56.31 1.70
C GLU A 750 -8.51 55.04 1.22
N LEU A 751 -7.83 53.88 1.26
CA LEU A 751 -8.40 52.57 0.96
C LEU A 751 -9.13 51.94 2.16
N GLY A 752 -9.34 52.69 3.26
CA GLY A 752 -10.15 52.29 4.41
C GLY A 752 -9.44 51.37 5.40
N ILE A 753 -8.10 51.33 5.38
CA ILE A 753 -7.29 50.56 6.32
C ILE A 753 -6.47 51.55 7.16
N PRO A 754 -6.70 51.64 8.48
CA PRO A 754 -5.97 52.56 9.35
C PRO A 754 -4.49 52.19 9.46
#